data_AF-A0A015V285-F1
#
_entry.id   AF-A0A015V285-F1
#
_cell.length_a   1.000
_cell.length_b   1.000
_cell.length_c   1.000
_cell.angle_alpha   90.00
_cell.angle_beta   90.00
_cell.angle_gamma   90.00
#
_symmetry.space_group_name_H-M   'P 1'
#
loop_
_entity.id
_entity.type
_entity.pdbx_description
1 polymer ?
#
loop_
_entity_poly.entity_id
_entity_poly.type
_entity_poly.pdbx_seq_one_letter_code
_entity_poly.pdbx_strand_id
1 'polypeptide(L)'
;MENINTWAEIGVVFLLFALGLEFSFKKLMNVGSAAFITATTEVISMLLIGFMVGHLLGWSTMNSVFLGGMLSMSSTTIIIKAFDDLGLRSQRFTGIVFGTLVVEDLIAILMMVILSTMAVSKEFVGEELLMSVLKVAFFLILWFLVGIFILPFFLKKAKRLMNNETLLIVSLGLCLAMVVLATRTGFSAALGAFIMGSILAETVEAEHIEHIIQPVKDLFGAIFFVSVGMLVNPSVLLQYAWPVVIITLVTLVGKSIFSSLGVLLSGEPLKVSVKSGFSLAQIGEFAFIIAGLGASLKVLDPFVPPIIVAVSVITTFTTPYFIRLANPFSEWLYKVLSPRTREFLDRYASGKKTVNHDSDWKRLLKTIVGRVIIYSVLLTAIWLLSVQTVYPTINGMFDSPGRWLSVVMCLLTLLLMIPFLWALVSDKYNSPDVFLKLWNDDNYNHGRLVALILFRVSVAVFFIAGVVISYFSLNYGIGIVIAVAVLGLILLLRENLTQYSHLENHFLTNLNGREEAARNRYPLKSRFNSEFSDKDIELTSVWVSPYSSYIGKSLEELPFRREFGVNVVGIVRGERRIYIPQSDECIYPQDKLIVVGTDGQLQKFRSELDIRQDFPDEKNVRQEVTLHSFTVDEESPLLNKSIAQSRLGKQYDSLIVAIEREDELISMNQSTVFRLGDLVWIVGDREKIRQLLMRKKHV
;
A
#
# COMPACT_ATOMS: atom_id res chain seq x y z
N MET A 1 39.46 -6.36 13.72
CA MET A 1 38.37 -5.44 13.30
C MET A 1 38.07 -5.56 11.81
N GLU A 2 39.08 -5.66 10.94
CA GLU A 2 38.88 -5.71 9.48
C GLU A 2 37.95 -6.86 9.03
N ASN A 3 38.17 -8.09 9.52
CA ASN A 3 37.27 -9.23 9.24
C ASN A 3 35.82 -8.98 9.71
N ILE A 4 35.63 -8.30 10.84
CA ILE A 4 34.29 -8.01 11.40
C ILE A 4 33.54 -7.05 10.47
N ASN A 5 34.22 -6.04 9.93
CA ASN A 5 33.62 -5.09 8.99
C ASN A 5 33.19 -5.79 7.69
N THR A 6 33.99 -6.71 7.16
CA THR A 6 33.62 -7.49 5.97
C THR A 6 32.38 -8.34 6.22
N TRP A 7 32.29 -9.01 7.37
CA TRP A 7 31.10 -9.77 7.75
C TRP A 7 29.87 -8.90 7.94
N ALA A 8 30.03 -7.69 8.49
CA ALA A 8 28.95 -6.71 8.60
C ALA A 8 28.46 -6.21 7.23
N GLU A 9 29.37 -5.91 6.29
CA GLU A 9 29.03 -5.50 4.93
C GLU A 9 28.24 -6.58 4.17
N ILE A 10 28.69 -7.84 4.25
CA ILE A 10 27.98 -8.98 3.66
C ILE A 10 26.61 -9.16 4.34
N GLY A 11 26.57 -8.98 5.67
CA GLY A 11 25.35 -8.97 6.46
C GLY A 11 24.31 -7.97 5.96
N VAL A 12 24.72 -6.72 5.73
CA VAL A 12 23.88 -5.65 5.19
C VAL A 12 23.35 -6.00 3.80
N VAL A 13 24.19 -6.56 2.92
CA VAL A 13 23.77 -6.96 1.55
C VAL A 13 22.63 -7.97 1.61
N PHE A 14 22.78 -9.06 2.37
CA PHE A 14 21.74 -10.09 2.43
C PHE A 14 20.50 -9.65 3.22
N LEU A 15 20.67 -8.80 4.24
CA LEU A 15 19.54 -8.21 4.97
C LEU A 15 18.71 -7.32 4.06
N LEU A 16 19.35 -6.43 3.28
CA LEU A 16 18.65 -5.55 2.33
C LEU A 16 18.05 -6.31 1.15
N PHE A 17 18.69 -7.40 0.71
CA PHE A 17 18.12 -8.30 -0.28
C PHE A 17 16.82 -8.94 0.22
N ALA A 18 16.84 -9.50 1.44
CA ALA A 18 15.67 -10.10 2.04
C ALA A 18 14.56 -9.07 2.30
N LEU A 19 14.90 -7.86 2.78
CA LEU A 19 13.95 -6.76 2.91
C LEU A 19 13.36 -6.34 1.55
N GLY A 20 14.18 -6.37 0.49
CA GLY A 20 13.71 -6.17 -0.89
C GLY A 20 12.69 -7.23 -1.32
N LEU A 21 12.88 -8.49 -0.94
CA LEU A 21 11.92 -9.56 -1.24
C LEU A 21 10.59 -9.41 -0.49
N GLU A 22 10.64 -8.90 0.75
CA GLU A 22 9.46 -8.64 1.57
C GLU A 22 8.66 -7.42 1.10
N PHE A 23 9.34 -6.49 0.42
CA PHE A 23 8.76 -5.30 -0.19
C PHE A 23 7.84 -5.70 -1.34
N SER A 24 6.54 -5.38 -1.23
CA SER A 24 5.62 -5.46 -2.37
C SER A 24 4.86 -4.15 -2.54
N PHE A 25 4.82 -3.63 -3.77
CA PHE A 25 4.13 -2.37 -4.07
C PHE A 25 2.64 -2.42 -3.70
N LYS A 26 2.04 -3.62 -3.76
CA LYS A 26 0.65 -3.87 -3.38
C LYS A 26 0.42 -3.78 -1.87
N LYS A 27 1.37 -4.19 -1.01
CA LYS A 27 1.26 -4.00 0.45
C LYS A 27 1.13 -2.51 0.79
N LEU A 28 1.92 -1.65 0.14
CA LEU A 28 1.84 -0.18 0.30
C LEU A 28 0.48 0.38 -0.15
N MET A 29 -0.06 -0.09 -1.27
CA MET A 29 -1.34 0.38 -1.80
C MET A 29 -2.56 0.04 -0.93
N ASN A 30 -2.43 -0.97 -0.07
CA ASN A 30 -3.49 -1.41 0.84
C ASN A 30 -3.44 -0.72 2.22
N VAL A 31 -2.44 0.13 2.47
CA VAL A 31 -2.35 0.85 3.74
C VAL A 31 -3.33 2.03 3.76
N GLY A 32 -4.06 2.18 4.86
CA GLY A 32 -5.02 3.27 5.02
C GLY A 32 -4.36 4.66 4.93
N SER A 33 -5.07 5.63 4.37
CA SER A 33 -4.57 7.01 4.21
C SER A 33 -4.10 7.65 5.51
N ALA A 34 -4.73 7.30 6.63
CA ALA A 34 -4.34 7.79 7.96
C ALA A 34 -2.93 7.34 8.36
N ALA A 35 -2.61 6.07 8.11
CA ALA A 35 -1.28 5.53 8.41
C ALA A 35 -0.20 6.19 7.54
N PHE A 36 -0.47 6.39 6.25
CA PHE A 36 0.46 7.05 5.34
C PHE A 36 0.76 8.51 5.71
N ILE A 37 -0.29 9.29 6.00
CA ILE A 37 -0.15 10.69 6.45
C ILE A 37 0.65 10.75 7.74
N THR A 38 0.36 9.84 8.68
CA THR A 38 1.05 9.76 9.97
C THR A 38 2.54 9.47 9.79
N ALA A 39 2.88 8.38 9.10
CA ALA A 39 4.26 7.98 8.87
C ALA A 39 5.07 9.07 8.16
N THR A 40 4.49 9.68 7.12
CA THR A 40 5.18 10.74 6.36
C THR A 40 5.44 11.96 7.24
N THR A 41 4.45 12.39 8.03
CA THR A 41 4.57 13.54 8.94
C THR A 41 5.62 13.28 10.02
N GLU A 42 5.57 12.10 10.64
CA GLU A 42 6.53 11.68 11.67
C GLU A 42 7.95 11.64 11.11
N VAL A 43 8.18 10.89 10.03
CA VAL A 43 9.52 10.66 9.49
C VAL A 43 10.16 11.97 9.06
N ILE A 44 9.46 12.83 8.30
CA ILE A 44 10.02 14.11 7.85
C ILE A 44 10.36 14.99 9.05
N SER A 45 9.46 15.09 10.04
CA SER A 45 9.68 15.93 11.22
C SER A 45 10.84 15.43 12.07
N MET A 46 10.92 14.12 12.31
CA MET A 46 11.99 13.50 13.09
C MET A 46 13.34 13.52 12.39
N LEU A 47 13.36 13.46 11.05
CA LEU A 47 14.58 13.62 10.26
C LEU A 47 15.14 15.03 10.46
N LEU A 48 14.29 16.06 10.34
CA LEU A 48 14.70 17.46 10.55
C LEU A 48 15.18 17.69 11.99
N ILE A 49 14.47 17.14 12.97
CA ILE A 49 14.84 17.29 14.38
C ILE A 49 16.14 16.56 14.69
N GLY A 50 16.31 15.33 14.23
CA GLY A 50 17.55 14.60 14.44
C GLY A 50 18.74 15.29 13.77
N PHE A 51 18.55 15.84 12.56
CA PHE A 51 19.56 16.67 11.91
C PHE A 51 19.91 17.90 12.76
N MET A 52 18.91 18.63 13.24
CA MET A 52 19.12 19.82 14.06
C MET A 52 19.81 19.48 15.38
N VAL A 53 19.40 18.40 16.07
CA VAL A 53 20.02 17.95 17.32
C VAL A 53 21.47 17.53 17.10
N GLY A 54 21.77 16.76 16.05
CA GLY A 54 23.15 16.39 15.71
C GLY A 54 24.03 17.62 15.51
N HIS A 55 23.53 18.60 14.75
CA HIS A 55 24.25 19.84 14.50
C HIS A 55 24.43 20.68 15.78
N LEU A 56 23.42 20.74 16.66
CA LEU A 56 23.50 21.42 17.97
C LEU A 56 24.49 20.74 18.93
N LEU A 57 24.63 19.41 18.83
CA LEU A 57 25.63 18.64 19.56
C LEU A 57 27.05 18.76 18.94
N GLY A 58 27.20 19.55 17.87
CA GLY A 58 28.47 19.78 17.19
C GLY A 58 28.92 18.63 16.27
N TRP A 59 27.99 17.76 15.86
CA TRP A 59 28.31 16.65 14.96
C TRP A 59 28.42 17.12 13.51
N SER A 60 29.16 16.37 12.69
CA SER A 60 29.23 16.63 11.25
C SER A 60 27.85 16.56 10.58
N THR A 61 27.71 17.20 9.41
CA THR A 61 26.48 17.16 8.61
C THR A 61 26.05 15.72 8.32
N MET A 62 27.01 14.85 8.00
CA MET A 62 26.75 13.45 7.72
C MET A 62 26.21 12.69 8.94
N ASN A 63 26.88 12.81 10.09
CA ASN A 63 26.41 12.22 11.34
C ASN A 63 25.01 12.72 11.70
N SER A 64 24.73 13.99 11.44
CA SER A 64 23.43 14.62 11.74
C SER A 64 22.31 14.12 10.82
N VAL A 65 22.57 13.97 9.51
CA VAL A 65 21.60 13.41 8.56
C VAL A 65 21.28 11.95 8.90
N PHE A 66 22.31 11.15 9.18
CA PHE A 66 22.12 9.76 9.62
C PHE A 66 21.39 9.70 10.97
N LEU A 67 21.69 10.60 11.91
CA LEU A 67 20.94 10.72 13.18
C LEU A 67 19.45 10.93 12.91
N GLY A 68 19.08 11.89 12.05
CA GLY A 68 17.69 12.08 11.62
C GLY A 68 17.04 10.82 11.05
N GLY A 69 17.75 10.10 10.18
CA GLY A 69 17.29 8.81 9.65
C GLY A 69 17.08 7.74 10.73
N MET A 70 17.98 7.66 11.72
CA MET A 70 17.88 6.70 12.82
C MET A 70 16.73 7.03 13.78
N LEU A 71 16.50 8.32 14.09
CA LEU A 71 15.47 8.74 15.04
C LEU A 71 14.06 8.73 14.45
N SER A 72 13.89 8.60 13.14
CA SER A 72 12.59 8.68 12.47
C SER A 72 11.84 7.35 12.40
N MET A 73 12.49 6.22 12.70
CA MET A 73 11.91 4.88 12.49
C MET A 73 11.47 4.22 13.80
N SER A 74 10.24 3.75 13.86
CA SER A 74 9.68 3.04 15.02
C SER A 74 10.01 1.55 15.01
N SER A 75 9.68 0.85 16.10
CA SER A 75 9.89 -0.61 16.21
C SER A 75 8.59 -1.38 16.10
N THR A 76 8.41 -2.13 15.02
CA THR A 76 7.24 -3.00 14.82
C THR A 76 7.16 -4.10 15.89
N THR A 77 8.27 -4.82 16.11
CA THR A 77 8.34 -5.95 17.05
C THR A 77 8.05 -5.54 18.50
N ILE A 78 8.60 -4.41 18.95
CA ILE A 78 8.40 -3.92 20.33
C ILE A 78 6.95 -3.47 20.52
N ILE A 79 6.36 -2.77 19.55
CA ILE A 79 4.97 -2.27 19.64
C ILE A 79 3.98 -3.43 19.69
N ILE A 80 4.11 -4.39 18.78
CA ILE A 80 3.21 -5.54 18.72
C ILE A 80 3.26 -6.30 20.05
N LYS A 81 4.47 -6.56 20.57
CA LYS A 81 4.64 -7.22 21.87
C LYS A 81 4.03 -6.42 23.02
N ALA A 82 4.29 -5.11 23.07
CA ALA A 82 3.72 -4.24 24.12
C ALA A 82 2.18 -4.19 24.05
N PHE A 83 1.59 -4.21 22.85
CA PHE A 83 0.14 -4.25 22.70
C PHE A 83 -0.48 -5.59 23.09
N ASP A 84 0.21 -6.69 22.81
CA ASP A 84 -0.19 -8.03 23.25
C ASP A 84 -0.13 -8.13 24.78
N ASP A 85 0.98 -7.69 25.40
CA ASP A 85 1.18 -7.71 26.86
C ASP A 85 0.19 -6.79 27.61
N LEU A 86 -0.25 -5.69 26.98
CA LEU A 86 -1.21 -4.74 27.55
C LEU A 86 -2.67 -5.01 27.17
N GLY A 87 -2.95 -6.02 26.34
CA GLY A 87 -4.32 -6.34 25.89
C GLY A 87 -4.96 -5.28 24.98
N LEU A 88 -4.16 -4.50 24.24
CA LEU A 88 -4.62 -3.35 23.43
C LEU A 88 -4.84 -3.68 21.95
N ARG A 89 -4.56 -4.91 21.51
CA ARG A 89 -4.56 -5.31 20.09
C ARG A 89 -5.88 -5.06 19.34
N SER A 90 -7.02 -5.14 20.02
CA SER A 90 -8.35 -4.99 19.41
C SER A 90 -8.87 -3.55 19.34
N GLN A 91 -8.12 -2.56 19.83
CA GLN A 91 -8.58 -1.17 19.80
C GLN A 91 -8.41 -0.54 18.42
N ARG A 92 -9.31 0.40 18.06
CA ARG A 92 -9.29 1.11 16.78
C ARG A 92 -7.96 1.81 16.48
N PHE A 93 -7.34 2.43 17.50
CA PHE A 93 -6.07 3.15 17.33
C PHE A 93 -4.91 2.21 16.94
N THR A 94 -4.96 0.95 17.37
CA THR A 94 -3.96 -0.08 17.07
C THR A 94 -3.86 -0.37 15.57
N GLY A 95 -4.99 -0.34 14.85
CA GLY A 95 -4.99 -0.51 13.39
C GLY A 95 -4.25 0.62 12.66
N ILE A 96 -4.38 1.86 13.15
CA ILE A 96 -3.65 3.01 12.61
C ILE A 96 -2.15 2.84 12.89
N VAL A 97 -1.77 2.50 14.12
CA VAL A 97 -0.38 2.27 14.51
C VAL A 97 0.27 1.16 13.67
N PHE A 98 -0.40 0.01 13.50
CA PHE A 98 0.12 -1.07 12.66
C PHE A 98 0.24 -0.65 11.19
N GLY A 99 -0.74 0.09 10.67
CA GLY A 99 -0.62 0.65 9.32
C GLY A 99 0.56 1.61 9.20
N THR A 100 0.76 2.50 10.19
CA THR A 100 1.87 3.45 10.22
C THR A 100 3.21 2.74 10.22
N LEU A 101 3.36 1.69 11.03
CA LEU A 101 4.57 0.87 11.08
C LEU A 101 4.92 0.23 9.74
N VAL A 102 3.92 -0.31 9.04
CA VAL A 102 4.14 -0.85 7.69
C VAL A 102 4.64 0.24 6.74
N VAL A 103 4.10 1.46 6.80
CA VAL A 103 4.57 2.57 5.96
C VAL A 103 5.96 3.03 6.36
N GLU A 104 6.25 3.11 7.66
CA GLU A 104 7.58 3.46 8.17
C GLU A 104 8.64 2.47 7.70
N ASP A 105 8.40 1.17 7.78
CA ASP A 105 9.35 0.14 7.32
C ASP A 105 9.67 0.34 5.82
N LEU A 106 8.68 0.73 5.01
CA LEU A 106 8.88 1.04 3.59
C LEU A 106 9.66 2.34 3.39
N ILE A 107 9.38 3.37 4.17
CA ILE A 107 10.13 4.64 4.14
C ILE A 107 11.57 4.41 4.62
N ALA A 108 11.80 3.56 5.62
CA ALA A 108 13.13 3.21 6.15
C ALA A 108 14.01 2.61 5.07
N ILE A 109 13.45 1.70 4.28
CA ILE A 109 14.11 1.12 3.12
C ILE A 109 14.54 2.20 2.11
N LEU A 110 13.61 3.08 1.72
CA LEU A 110 13.92 4.17 0.79
C LEU A 110 14.96 5.13 1.38
N MET A 111 14.88 5.41 2.68
CA MET A 111 15.83 6.23 3.42
C MET A 111 17.24 5.63 3.38
N MET A 112 17.39 4.33 3.62
CA MET A 112 18.69 3.63 3.56
C MET A 112 19.32 3.75 2.16
N VAL A 113 18.52 3.65 1.11
CA VAL A 113 18.98 3.85 -0.26
C VAL A 113 19.50 5.27 -0.49
N ILE A 114 18.75 6.28 -0.03
CA ILE A 114 19.14 7.69 -0.15
C ILE A 114 20.41 7.96 0.65
N LEU A 115 20.44 7.57 1.93
CA LEU A 115 21.59 7.76 2.83
C LEU A 115 22.85 7.08 2.31
N SER A 116 22.73 5.84 1.82
CA SER A 116 23.89 5.12 1.26
C SER A 116 24.40 5.74 -0.04
N THR A 117 23.52 6.31 -0.86
CA THR A 117 23.97 7.01 -2.08
C THR A 117 24.65 8.32 -1.73
N MET A 118 24.07 9.12 -0.83
CA MET A 118 24.70 10.36 -0.35
C MET A 118 26.08 10.11 0.25
N ALA A 119 26.22 8.99 0.99
CA ALA A 119 27.49 8.55 1.54
C ALA A 119 28.54 8.23 0.45
N VAL A 120 28.13 7.63 -0.67
CA VAL A 120 29.04 7.28 -1.78
C VAL A 120 29.36 8.49 -2.65
N SER A 121 28.38 9.35 -2.97
CA SER A 121 28.56 10.49 -3.87
C SER A 121 29.34 11.64 -3.24
N LYS A 122 29.37 11.74 -1.91
CA LYS A 122 29.95 12.87 -1.15
C LYS A 122 29.37 14.25 -1.51
N GLU A 123 28.21 14.29 -2.14
CA GLU A 123 27.49 15.52 -2.50
C GLU A 123 26.47 15.85 -1.41
N PHE A 124 26.60 17.02 -0.76
CA PHE A 124 25.86 17.30 0.49
C PHE A 124 25.01 18.57 0.49
N VAL A 125 25.05 19.42 -0.55
CA VAL A 125 24.34 20.71 -0.52
C VAL A 125 23.87 21.15 -1.91
N GLY A 126 22.61 21.60 -2.01
CA GLY A 126 22.10 22.34 -3.15
C GLY A 126 21.51 21.50 -4.29
N GLU A 127 21.67 22.00 -5.52
CA GLU A 127 21.18 21.36 -6.75
C GLU A 127 21.79 19.97 -6.98
N GLU A 128 23.03 19.75 -6.54
CA GLU A 128 23.75 18.48 -6.65
C GLU A 128 23.06 17.36 -5.86
N LEU A 129 22.57 17.63 -4.64
CA LEU A 129 21.84 16.63 -3.85
C LEU A 129 20.52 16.26 -4.52
N LEU A 130 19.77 17.26 -5.03
CA LEU A 130 18.52 17.01 -5.75
C LEU A 130 18.79 16.19 -7.02
N MET A 131 19.85 16.50 -7.77
CA MET A 131 20.26 15.75 -8.95
C MET A 131 20.73 14.34 -8.60
N SER A 132 21.45 14.15 -7.50
CA SER A 132 21.85 12.85 -6.98
C SER A 132 20.63 12.00 -6.59
N VAL A 133 19.65 12.58 -5.88
CA VAL A 133 18.38 11.90 -5.52
C VAL A 133 17.58 11.54 -6.77
N LEU A 134 17.47 12.46 -7.73
CA LEU A 134 16.80 12.19 -9.00
C LEU A 134 17.51 11.10 -9.80
N LYS A 135 18.85 11.08 -9.80
CA LYS A 135 19.65 10.04 -10.45
C LYS A 135 19.46 8.67 -9.78
N VAL A 136 19.39 8.61 -8.46
CA VAL A 136 19.05 7.38 -7.70
C VAL A 136 17.65 6.93 -8.01
N ALA A 137 16.65 7.82 -7.94
CA ALA A 137 15.26 7.50 -8.23
C ALA A 137 15.10 7.01 -9.67
N PHE A 138 15.74 7.67 -10.62
CA PHE A 138 15.77 7.25 -12.01
C PHE A 138 16.42 5.87 -12.17
N PHE A 139 17.58 5.64 -11.55
CA PHE A 139 18.28 4.36 -11.59
C PHE A 139 17.45 3.23 -10.96
N LEU A 140 16.85 3.47 -9.80
CA LEU A 140 15.93 2.57 -9.11
C LEU A 140 14.81 2.15 -10.05
N ILE A 141 14.08 3.11 -10.62
CA ILE A 141 12.90 2.80 -11.41
C ILE A 141 13.31 2.16 -12.75
N LEU A 142 14.39 2.62 -13.39
CA LEU A 142 14.94 2.02 -14.61
C LEU A 142 15.26 0.54 -14.39
N TRP A 143 16.06 0.20 -13.37
CA TRP A 143 16.47 -1.18 -13.13
C TRP A 143 15.34 -2.05 -12.61
N PHE A 144 14.45 -1.48 -11.80
CA PHE A 144 13.26 -2.17 -11.34
C PHE A 144 12.39 -2.62 -12.53
N LEU A 145 12.18 -1.72 -13.47
CA LEU A 145 11.37 -1.91 -14.67
C LEU A 145 12.00 -2.86 -15.68
N VAL A 146 13.31 -2.72 -15.93
CA VAL A 146 14.10 -3.67 -16.73
C VAL A 146 14.06 -5.06 -16.07
N GLY A 147 14.21 -5.10 -14.75
CA GLY A 147 14.13 -6.31 -13.95
C GLY A 147 12.81 -7.05 -14.10
N ILE A 148 11.68 -6.35 -13.98
CA ILE A 148 10.34 -6.92 -14.18
C ILE A 148 10.16 -7.50 -15.59
N PHE A 149 10.86 -6.98 -16.60
CA PHE A 149 10.77 -7.51 -17.95
C PHE A 149 11.68 -8.73 -18.17
N ILE A 150 12.95 -8.63 -17.78
CA ILE A 150 13.97 -9.65 -18.07
C ILE A 150 13.88 -10.83 -17.11
N LEU A 151 13.65 -10.57 -15.83
CA LEU A 151 13.81 -11.58 -14.79
C LEU A 151 12.72 -12.66 -14.82
N PRO A 152 11.41 -12.34 -14.96
CA PRO A 152 10.38 -13.37 -15.11
C PRO A 152 10.62 -14.26 -16.34
N PHE A 153 11.10 -13.70 -17.44
CA PHE A 153 11.44 -14.47 -18.65
C PHE A 153 12.58 -15.46 -18.37
N PHE A 154 13.64 -14.99 -17.72
CA PHE A 154 14.78 -15.82 -17.35
C PHE A 154 14.37 -16.94 -16.37
N LEU A 155 13.66 -16.60 -15.29
CA LEU A 155 13.20 -17.58 -14.28
C LEU A 155 12.23 -18.60 -14.87
N LYS A 156 11.29 -18.19 -15.73
CA LYS A 156 10.34 -19.10 -16.39
C LYS A 156 11.05 -20.10 -17.30
N LYS A 157 12.11 -19.68 -18.01
CA LYS A 157 12.92 -20.56 -18.86
C LYS A 157 13.81 -21.49 -18.03
N ALA A 158 14.35 -20.99 -16.93
CA ALA A 158 15.18 -21.76 -16.00
C ALA A 158 14.36 -22.76 -15.16
N LYS A 159 13.05 -22.57 -15.01
CA LYS A 159 12.15 -23.35 -14.12
C LYS A 159 12.32 -24.87 -14.20
N ARG A 160 12.60 -25.44 -15.37
CA ARG A 160 12.82 -26.89 -15.55
C ARG A 160 14.08 -27.43 -14.86
N LEU A 161 15.01 -26.55 -14.52
CA LEU A 161 16.30 -26.85 -13.88
C LEU A 161 16.33 -26.40 -12.41
N MET A 162 15.24 -25.83 -11.89
CA MET A 162 15.21 -25.17 -10.59
C MET A 162 14.62 -26.09 -9.51
N ASN A 163 15.51 -26.72 -8.74
CA ASN A 163 15.18 -27.24 -7.42
C ASN A 163 15.44 -26.15 -6.36
N ASN A 164 15.07 -26.39 -5.09
CA ASN A 164 15.23 -25.42 -3.99
C ASN A 164 16.68 -24.92 -3.86
N GLU A 165 17.66 -25.81 -3.97
CA GLU A 165 19.09 -25.46 -3.89
C GLU A 165 19.53 -24.59 -5.07
N THR A 166 19.15 -24.96 -6.30
CA THR A 166 19.47 -24.19 -7.50
C THR A 166 18.81 -22.81 -7.46
N LEU A 167 17.56 -22.72 -6.99
CA LEU A 167 16.84 -21.45 -6.88
C LEU A 167 17.48 -20.53 -5.83
N LEU A 168 17.94 -21.07 -4.70
CA LEU A 168 18.73 -20.31 -3.73
C LEU A 168 20.01 -19.77 -4.36
N ILE A 169 20.81 -20.62 -5.02
CA ILE A 169 22.06 -20.20 -5.67
C ILE A 169 21.80 -19.15 -6.75
N VAL A 170 20.77 -19.33 -7.58
CA VAL A 170 20.40 -18.38 -8.64
C VAL A 170 19.95 -17.05 -8.04
N SER A 171 19.11 -17.06 -6.99
CA SER A 171 18.64 -15.84 -6.34
C SER A 171 19.77 -15.04 -5.70
N LEU A 172 20.69 -15.70 -4.98
CA LEU A 172 21.88 -15.06 -4.40
C LEU A 172 22.85 -14.60 -5.49
N GLY A 173 23.02 -15.38 -6.57
CA GLY A 173 23.84 -15.01 -7.71
C GLY A 173 23.33 -13.76 -8.42
N LEU A 174 22.00 -13.66 -8.61
CA LEU A 174 21.34 -12.48 -9.15
C LEU A 174 21.50 -11.27 -8.22
N CYS A 175 21.35 -11.47 -6.91
CA CYS A 175 21.59 -10.42 -5.90
C CYS A 175 23.02 -9.87 -6.03
N LEU A 176 24.03 -10.74 -5.99
CA LEU A 176 25.43 -10.34 -6.08
C LEU A 176 25.77 -9.72 -7.46
N ALA A 177 25.17 -10.21 -8.54
CA ALA A 177 25.33 -9.61 -9.87
C ALA A 177 24.83 -8.16 -9.88
N MET A 178 23.68 -7.88 -9.27
CA MET A 178 23.16 -6.51 -9.16
C MET A 178 23.98 -5.64 -8.21
N VAL A 179 24.53 -6.21 -7.13
CA VAL A 179 25.49 -5.50 -6.27
C VAL A 179 26.72 -5.05 -7.07
N VAL A 180 27.28 -5.92 -7.91
CA VAL A 180 28.42 -5.58 -8.78
C VAL A 180 28.04 -4.53 -9.82
N LEU A 181 26.85 -4.63 -10.42
CA LEU A 181 26.36 -3.63 -11.38
C LEU A 181 26.17 -2.26 -10.72
N ALA A 182 25.51 -2.21 -9.56
CA ALA A 182 25.26 -0.99 -8.80
C ALA A 182 26.56 -0.31 -8.36
N THR A 183 27.53 -1.07 -7.85
CA THR A 183 28.83 -0.54 -7.44
C THR A 183 29.65 0.00 -8.61
N ARG A 184 29.56 -0.64 -9.79
CA ARG A 184 30.20 -0.11 -11.02
C ARG A 184 29.55 1.15 -11.56
N THR A 185 28.26 1.36 -11.33
CA THR A 185 27.55 2.58 -11.75
C THR A 185 27.64 3.72 -10.72
N GLY A 186 28.40 3.52 -9.64
CA GLY A 186 28.65 4.53 -8.61
C GLY A 186 27.64 4.55 -7.47
N PHE A 187 26.86 3.47 -7.29
CA PHE A 187 25.92 3.32 -6.18
C PHE A 187 26.43 2.33 -5.11
N SER A 188 25.74 2.27 -3.97
CA SER A 188 26.10 1.36 -2.87
C SER A 188 25.76 -0.10 -3.19
N ALA A 189 26.51 -1.04 -2.59
CA ALA A 189 26.19 -2.47 -2.64
C ALA A 189 24.79 -2.76 -2.07
N ALA A 190 24.46 -2.08 -0.97
CA ALA A 190 23.15 -2.06 -0.33
C ALA A 190 22.00 -1.78 -1.33
N LEU A 191 22.16 -0.77 -2.18
CA LEU A 191 21.18 -0.42 -3.20
C LEU A 191 20.96 -1.55 -4.21
N GLY A 192 22.04 -2.12 -4.74
CA GLY A 192 21.95 -3.22 -5.72
C GLY A 192 21.25 -4.46 -5.15
N ALA A 193 21.54 -4.80 -3.90
CA ALA A 193 20.91 -5.91 -3.19
C ALA A 193 19.40 -5.68 -3.02
N PHE A 194 19.00 -4.51 -2.54
CA PHE A 194 17.61 -4.13 -2.36
C PHE A 194 16.84 -4.13 -3.70
N ILE A 195 17.42 -3.55 -4.76
CA ILE A 195 16.81 -3.54 -6.10
C ILE A 195 16.53 -4.95 -6.58
N MET A 196 17.51 -5.86 -6.51
CA MET A 196 17.28 -7.24 -6.94
C MET A 196 16.21 -7.95 -6.11
N GLY A 197 16.21 -7.73 -4.79
CA GLY A 197 15.17 -8.26 -3.91
C GLY A 197 13.77 -7.80 -4.34
N SER A 198 13.59 -6.49 -4.52
CA SER A 198 12.30 -5.91 -4.94
C SER A 198 11.84 -6.38 -6.32
N ILE A 199 12.76 -6.58 -7.27
CA ILE A 199 12.43 -7.15 -8.58
C ILE A 199 11.97 -8.60 -8.43
N LEU A 200 12.67 -9.41 -7.63
CA LEU A 200 12.29 -10.79 -7.37
C LEU A 200 10.97 -10.91 -6.63
N ALA A 201 10.63 -9.94 -5.76
CA ALA A 201 9.36 -9.88 -5.02
C ALA A 201 8.12 -9.82 -5.92
N GLU A 202 8.27 -9.25 -7.13
CA GLU A 202 7.21 -9.15 -8.14
C GLU A 202 7.12 -10.38 -9.04
N THR A 203 8.01 -11.38 -8.88
CA THR A 203 7.96 -12.62 -9.65
C THR A 203 7.00 -13.64 -9.04
N VAL A 204 6.56 -14.62 -9.85
CA VAL A 204 5.65 -15.69 -9.41
C VAL A 204 6.27 -16.56 -8.30
N GLU A 205 7.60 -16.69 -8.27
CA GLU A 205 8.32 -17.52 -7.30
C GLU A 205 8.73 -16.75 -6.03
N ALA A 206 8.30 -15.50 -5.86
CA ALA A 206 8.69 -14.62 -4.75
C ALA A 206 8.54 -15.28 -3.36
N GLU A 207 7.37 -15.87 -3.07
CA GLU A 207 7.11 -16.54 -1.78
C GLU A 207 8.02 -17.75 -1.56
N HIS A 208 8.34 -18.48 -2.63
CA HIS A 208 9.25 -19.61 -2.54
C HIS A 208 10.66 -19.11 -2.25
N ILE A 209 11.14 -18.11 -3.02
CA ILE A 209 12.44 -17.45 -2.85
C ILE A 209 12.60 -16.87 -1.44
N GLU A 210 11.59 -16.20 -0.91
CA GLU A 210 11.55 -15.67 0.46
C GLU A 210 11.80 -16.79 1.49
N HIS A 211 11.09 -17.91 1.37
CA HIS A 211 11.23 -19.06 2.28
C HIS A 211 12.63 -19.70 2.23
N ILE A 212 13.20 -19.91 1.04
CA ILE A 212 14.55 -20.52 0.93
C ILE A 212 15.68 -19.58 1.35
N ILE A 213 15.50 -18.26 1.25
CA ILE A 213 16.51 -17.27 1.69
C ILE A 213 16.45 -17.02 3.20
N GLN A 214 15.32 -17.31 3.85
CA GLN A 214 15.14 -17.04 5.28
C GLN A 214 16.31 -17.51 6.18
N PRO A 215 16.86 -18.74 6.04
CA PRO A 215 18.01 -19.17 6.84
C PRO A 215 19.27 -18.32 6.59
N VAL A 216 19.47 -17.84 5.36
CA VAL A 216 20.58 -16.95 4.99
C VAL A 216 20.37 -15.58 5.63
N LYS A 217 19.16 -15.03 5.53
CA LYS A 217 18.78 -13.77 6.20
C LYS A 217 19.03 -13.86 7.70
N ASP A 218 18.58 -14.92 8.36
CA ASP A 218 18.69 -15.07 9.81
C ASP A 218 20.14 -15.18 10.26
N LEU A 219 20.96 -15.96 9.55
CA LEU A 219 22.39 -16.11 9.84
C LEU A 219 23.15 -14.79 9.66
N PHE A 220 23.01 -14.16 8.50
CA PHE A 220 23.73 -12.93 8.18
C PHE A 220 23.20 -11.71 8.92
N GLY A 221 21.91 -11.70 9.25
CA GLY A 221 21.29 -10.74 10.15
C GLY A 221 21.86 -10.86 11.56
N ALA A 222 21.98 -12.08 12.11
CA ALA A 222 22.60 -12.29 13.41
C ALA A 222 24.06 -11.82 13.43
N ILE A 223 24.86 -12.17 12.40
CA ILE A 223 26.24 -11.71 12.26
C ILE A 223 26.32 -10.18 12.20
N PHE A 224 25.44 -9.55 11.43
CA PHE A 224 25.35 -8.09 11.34
C PHE A 224 25.06 -7.45 12.71
N PHE A 225 24.01 -7.90 13.40
CA PHE A 225 23.62 -7.33 14.69
C PHE A 225 24.66 -7.58 15.78
N VAL A 226 25.30 -8.76 15.81
CA VAL A 226 26.42 -9.02 16.71
C VAL A 226 27.60 -8.10 16.41
N SER A 227 27.93 -7.91 15.14
CA SER A 227 29.02 -7.01 14.73
C SER A 227 28.76 -5.56 15.14
N VAL A 228 27.53 -5.07 14.93
CA VAL A 228 27.11 -3.73 15.40
C VAL A 228 27.13 -3.65 16.93
N GLY A 229 26.67 -4.69 17.62
CA GLY A 229 26.71 -4.78 19.07
C GLY A 229 28.14 -4.77 19.64
N MET A 230 29.09 -5.40 18.96
CA MET A 230 30.51 -5.40 19.34
C MET A 230 31.17 -4.02 19.20
N LEU A 231 30.61 -3.11 18.40
CA LEU A 231 31.04 -1.71 18.33
C LEU A 231 30.63 -0.91 19.57
N VAL A 232 29.67 -1.42 20.36
CA VAL A 232 29.21 -0.77 21.59
C VAL A 232 30.26 -0.96 22.68
N ASN A 233 31.02 0.10 22.92
CA ASN A 233 31.96 0.15 24.03
C ASN A 233 31.23 0.71 25.28
N PRO A 234 31.13 -0.06 26.39
CA PRO A 234 30.47 0.41 27.61
C PRO A 234 31.06 1.70 28.21
N SER A 235 32.35 1.97 27.97
CA SER A 235 32.98 3.23 28.41
C SER A 235 32.47 4.46 27.66
N VAL A 236 32.07 4.29 26.39
CA VAL A 236 31.49 5.35 25.54
C VAL A 236 30.08 5.72 26.04
N LEU A 237 29.34 4.80 26.68
CA LEU A 237 28.04 5.11 27.28
C LEU A 237 28.15 6.12 28.43
N LEU A 238 29.21 6.03 29.23
CA LEU A 238 29.47 6.97 30.32
C LEU A 238 30.00 8.30 29.79
N GLN A 239 30.88 8.27 28.79
CA GLN A 239 31.44 9.46 28.17
C GLN A 239 30.38 10.31 27.43
N TYR A 240 29.45 9.64 26.74
CA TYR A 240 28.39 10.29 25.96
C TYR A 240 27.01 10.21 26.63
N ALA A 241 26.97 10.08 27.95
CA ALA A 241 25.72 10.01 28.72
C ALA A 241 24.80 11.20 28.44
N TRP A 242 25.36 12.41 28.29
CA TRP A 242 24.59 13.62 28.03
C TRP A 242 23.92 13.62 26.63
N PRO A 243 24.65 13.37 25.52
CA PRO A 243 24.03 13.12 24.21
C PRO A 243 22.96 12.04 24.23
N VAL A 244 23.19 10.91 24.92
CA VAL A 244 22.20 9.83 25.03
C VAL A 244 20.92 10.34 25.67
N VAL A 245 21.00 11.04 26.81
CA VAL A 245 19.81 11.58 27.51
C VAL A 245 19.07 12.60 26.65
N ILE A 246 19.78 13.53 25.99
CA ILE A 246 19.17 14.52 25.11
C ILE A 246 18.44 13.83 23.97
N ILE A 247 19.12 12.92 23.27
CA ILE A 247 18.55 12.23 22.10
C ILE A 247 17.35 11.40 22.54
N THR A 248 17.43 10.64 23.64
CA THR A 248 16.29 9.89 24.18
C THR A 248 15.09 10.80 24.48
N LEU A 249 15.31 11.94 25.16
CA LEU A 249 14.23 12.86 25.49
C LEU A 249 13.60 13.45 24.22
N VAL A 250 14.43 13.88 23.27
CA VAL A 250 13.97 14.43 21.99
C VAL A 250 13.22 13.38 21.20
N THR A 251 13.66 12.13 21.17
CA THR A 251 12.96 11.07 20.46
C THR A 251 11.60 10.79 21.10
N LEU A 252 11.54 10.57 22.41
CA LEU A 252 10.29 10.26 23.10
C LEU A 252 9.28 11.40 22.94
N VAL A 253 9.70 12.65 23.15
CA VAL A 253 8.83 13.83 23.06
C VAL A 253 8.48 14.13 21.61
N GLY A 254 9.50 14.19 20.74
CA GLY A 254 9.36 14.51 19.32
C GLY A 254 8.42 13.55 18.63
N LYS A 255 8.71 12.24 18.65
CA LYS A 255 7.85 11.24 18.01
C LYS A 255 6.44 11.30 18.56
N SER A 256 6.27 11.32 19.87
CA SER A 256 4.92 11.40 20.46
C SER A 256 4.12 12.60 19.97
N ILE A 257 4.76 13.75 19.79
CA ILE A 257 4.12 14.95 19.24
C ILE A 257 3.83 14.80 17.74
N PHE A 258 4.83 14.46 16.92
CA PHE A 258 4.68 14.45 15.45
C PHE A 258 3.84 13.29 14.94
N SER A 259 3.91 12.12 15.58
CA SER A 259 3.04 11.00 15.30
C SER A 259 1.59 11.31 15.73
N SER A 260 1.38 11.93 16.89
CA SER A 260 0.03 12.38 17.30
C SER A 260 -0.51 13.44 16.33
N LEU A 261 0.33 14.37 15.90
CA LEU A 261 -0.03 15.38 14.91
C LEU A 261 -0.37 14.73 13.56
N GLY A 262 0.41 13.75 13.10
CA GLY A 262 0.14 13.03 11.87
C GLY A 262 -1.20 12.30 11.87
N VAL A 263 -1.54 11.64 12.99
CA VAL A 263 -2.86 11.00 13.14
C VAL A 263 -3.98 12.04 13.23
N LEU A 264 -3.74 13.17 13.91
CA LEU A 264 -4.71 14.27 13.97
C LEU A 264 -4.95 14.88 12.58
N LEU A 265 -3.89 15.12 11.79
CA LEU A 265 -3.96 15.60 10.41
C LEU A 265 -4.68 14.62 9.47
N SER A 266 -4.75 13.35 9.85
CA SER A 266 -5.53 12.37 9.12
C SER A 266 -7.04 12.43 9.39
N GLY A 267 -7.50 13.29 10.31
CA GLY A 267 -8.91 13.43 10.67
C GLY A 267 -9.40 12.47 11.74
N GLU A 268 -8.51 11.88 12.53
CA GLU A 268 -8.91 11.04 13.67
C GLU A 268 -9.08 11.87 14.96
N PRO A 269 -9.93 11.44 15.90
CA PRO A 269 -10.17 12.16 17.15
C PRO A 269 -8.90 12.31 17.99
N LEU A 270 -8.78 13.42 18.74
CA LEU A 270 -7.61 13.74 19.57
C LEU A 270 -7.19 12.56 20.48
N LYS A 271 -8.14 11.88 21.10
CA LYS A 271 -7.87 10.72 21.98
C LYS A 271 -7.23 9.56 21.23
N VAL A 272 -7.63 9.32 19.97
CA VAL A 272 -7.01 8.30 19.10
C VAL A 272 -5.62 8.77 18.70
N SER A 273 -5.48 10.03 18.32
CA SER A 273 -4.20 10.61 17.89
C SER A 273 -3.12 10.53 18.96
N VAL A 274 -3.42 10.92 20.19
CA VAL A 274 -2.48 10.86 21.32
C VAL A 274 -2.08 9.41 21.64
N LYS A 275 -3.03 8.48 21.66
CA LYS A 275 -2.76 7.05 21.89
C LYS A 275 -1.83 6.47 20.84
N SER A 276 -2.12 6.76 19.56
CA SER A 276 -1.30 6.30 18.46
C SER A 276 0.11 6.89 18.54
N GLY A 277 0.25 8.20 18.76
CA GLY A 277 1.57 8.83 18.80
C GLY A 277 2.45 8.38 19.97
N PHE A 278 1.88 8.23 21.16
CA PHE A 278 2.61 7.70 22.32
C PHE A 278 3.04 6.25 22.14
N SER A 279 2.38 5.49 21.25
CA SER A 279 2.76 4.11 20.94
C SER A 279 3.92 4.00 19.95
N LEU A 280 4.16 5.05 19.16
CA LEU A 280 5.20 5.12 18.12
C LEU A 280 6.52 5.73 18.63
N ALA A 281 6.59 6.13 19.91
CA ALA A 281 7.66 6.96 20.45
C ALA A 281 9.09 6.35 20.45
N GLN A 282 9.22 5.03 20.34
CA GLN A 282 10.51 4.34 20.43
C GLN A 282 11.24 4.17 19.09
N ILE A 283 12.51 3.83 19.19
CA ILE A 283 13.39 3.52 18.07
C ILE A 283 13.47 2.01 17.88
N GLY A 284 13.39 1.55 16.62
CA GLY A 284 13.45 0.13 16.27
C GLY A 284 14.74 -0.36 15.64
N GLU A 285 14.66 -1.60 15.16
CA GLU A 285 15.75 -2.31 14.49
C GLU A 285 16.35 -1.55 13.31
N PHE A 286 15.53 -0.82 12.57
CA PHE A 286 15.97 0.00 11.44
C PHE A 286 16.98 1.07 11.82
N ALA A 287 16.96 1.60 13.05
CA ALA A 287 17.98 2.54 13.48
C ALA A 287 19.36 1.87 13.62
N PHE A 288 19.41 0.62 14.07
CA PHE A 288 20.66 -0.15 14.11
C PHE A 288 21.13 -0.51 12.70
N ILE A 289 20.20 -0.81 11.79
CA ILE A 289 20.52 -1.09 10.40
C ILE A 289 21.11 0.17 9.74
N ILE A 290 20.49 1.34 9.92
CA ILE A 290 20.99 2.62 9.42
C ILE A 290 22.35 2.98 10.06
N ALA A 291 22.51 2.76 11.37
CA ALA A 291 23.79 2.97 12.07
C ALA A 291 24.89 2.07 11.51
N GLY A 292 24.60 0.78 11.32
CA GLY A 292 25.53 -0.20 10.78
C GLY A 292 25.89 0.10 9.32
N LEU A 293 24.92 0.53 8.52
CA LEU A 293 25.14 1.00 7.15
C LEU A 293 26.07 2.21 7.11
N GLY A 294 25.86 3.21 7.97
CA GLY A 294 26.73 4.37 8.05
C GLY A 294 28.15 4.03 8.53
N ALA A 295 28.26 3.08 9.47
CA ALA A 295 29.54 2.57 9.93
C ALA A 295 30.28 1.77 8.84
N SER A 296 29.58 0.91 8.10
CA SER A 296 30.17 0.11 7.01
C SER A 296 30.64 1.00 5.85
N LEU A 297 29.88 2.05 5.54
CA LEU A 297 30.27 3.06 4.56
C LEU A 297 31.37 4.01 5.06
N LYS A 298 31.82 3.86 6.32
CA LYS A 298 32.84 4.69 6.98
C LYS A 298 32.49 6.18 6.99
N VAL A 299 31.19 6.48 7.04
CA VAL A 299 30.68 7.86 7.05
C VAL A 299 30.20 8.33 8.42
N LEU A 300 29.98 7.38 9.34
CA LEU A 300 29.69 7.66 10.74
C LEU A 300 30.95 7.59 11.60
N ASP A 301 31.07 8.56 12.51
CA ASP A 301 32.11 8.51 13.53
C ASP A 301 31.86 7.36 14.53
N PRO A 302 32.91 6.74 15.09
CA PRO A 302 32.79 5.55 15.95
C PRO A 302 31.93 5.72 17.20
N PHE A 303 31.67 6.96 17.64
CA PHE A 303 30.85 7.24 18.82
C PHE A 303 29.34 7.25 18.53
N VAL A 304 28.91 7.40 17.26
CA VAL A 304 27.49 7.54 16.91
C VAL A 304 26.71 6.22 17.08
N PRO A 305 27.16 5.06 16.53
CA PRO A 305 26.42 3.80 16.69
C PRO A 305 26.18 3.40 18.16
N PRO A 306 27.17 3.47 19.08
CA PRO A 306 26.94 3.18 20.50
C PRO A 306 25.88 4.06 21.17
N ILE A 307 25.84 5.36 20.83
CA ILE A 307 24.82 6.29 21.37
C ILE A 307 23.41 5.83 20.95
N ILE A 308 23.22 5.49 19.69
CA ILE A 308 21.92 5.06 19.16
C ILE A 308 21.48 3.73 19.77
N VAL A 309 22.41 2.80 19.98
CA VAL A 309 22.13 1.57 20.72
C VAL A 309 21.63 1.87 22.13
N ALA A 310 22.30 2.76 22.85
CA ALA A 310 21.87 3.17 24.19
C ALA A 310 20.46 3.78 24.18
N VAL A 311 20.20 4.70 23.27
CA VAL A 311 18.90 5.37 23.12
C VAL A 311 17.81 4.36 22.82
N SER A 312 18.04 3.40 21.92
CA SER A 312 17.05 2.37 21.60
C SER A 312 16.75 1.46 22.79
N VAL A 313 17.77 1.05 23.56
CA VAL A 313 17.55 0.25 24.78
C VAL A 313 16.69 1.03 25.78
N ILE A 314 17.03 2.30 26.06
CA ILE A 314 16.27 3.13 27.00
C ILE A 314 14.83 3.31 26.50
N THR A 315 14.64 3.67 25.23
CA THR A 315 13.31 3.88 24.66
C THR A 315 12.46 2.59 24.72
N THR A 316 13.06 1.43 24.42
CA THR A 316 12.42 0.10 24.53
C THR A 316 11.88 -0.17 25.93
N PHE A 317 12.68 0.08 26.97
CA PHE A 317 12.23 -0.11 28.35
C PHE A 317 11.15 0.89 28.77
N THR A 318 11.18 2.11 28.20
CA THR A 318 10.18 3.14 28.52
C THR A 318 8.85 2.98 27.77
N THR A 319 8.82 2.24 26.64
CA THR A 319 7.63 2.08 25.78
C THR A 319 6.36 1.66 26.51
N PRO A 320 6.34 0.59 27.33
CA PRO A 320 5.10 0.14 27.97
C PRO A 320 4.53 1.20 28.93
N TYR A 321 5.40 1.97 29.57
CA TYR A 321 5.01 3.08 30.44
C TYR A 321 4.44 4.23 29.62
N PHE A 322 5.06 4.57 28.50
CA PHE A 322 4.59 5.62 27.60
C PHE A 322 3.21 5.31 27.02
N ILE A 323 2.97 4.07 26.57
CA ILE A 323 1.66 3.61 26.09
C ILE A 323 0.60 3.76 27.19
N ARG A 324 0.91 3.41 28.44
CA ARG A 324 -0.01 3.57 29.59
C ARG A 324 -0.30 5.05 29.90
N LEU A 325 0.71 5.92 29.78
CA LEU A 325 0.60 7.36 30.00
C LEU A 325 -0.26 8.08 28.94
N ALA A 326 -0.47 7.47 27.77
CA ALA A 326 -1.26 8.08 26.70
C ALA A 326 -2.72 8.38 27.11
N ASN A 327 -3.35 7.49 27.89
CA ASN A 327 -4.72 7.69 28.38
C ASN A 327 -4.84 8.95 29.28
N PRO A 328 -4.15 9.04 30.43
CA PRO A 328 -4.27 10.19 31.32
C PRO A 328 -3.80 11.49 30.64
N PHE A 329 -2.78 11.42 29.78
CA PHE A 329 -2.32 12.59 29.02
C PHE A 329 -3.39 13.07 28.03
N SER A 330 -4.07 12.17 27.32
CA SER A 330 -5.16 12.54 26.40
C SER A 330 -6.32 13.25 27.11
N GLU A 331 -6.67 12.81 28.32
CA GLU A 331 -7.75 13.40 29.10
C GLU A 331 -7.35 14.75 29.70
N TRP A 332 -6.10 14.86 30.19
CA TRP A 332 -5.55 16.14 30.62
C TRP A 332 -5.50 17.15 29.47
N LEU A 333 -5.00 16.74 28.30
CA LEU A 333 -4.91 17.60 27.12
C LEU A 333 -6.29 18.08 26.67
N TYR A 334 -7.30 17.18 26.66
CA TYR A 334 -8.67 17.55 26.33
C TYR A 334 -9.25 18.58 27.31
N LYS A 335 -8.92 18.50 28.60
CA LYS A 335 -9.34 19.48 29.63
C LYS A 335 -8.64 20.84 29.47
N VAL A 336 -7.38 20.86 29.05
CA VAL A 336 -6.59 22.09 28.88
C VAL A 336 -6.94 22.84 27.59
N LEU A 337 -7.34 22.13 26.53
CA LEU A 337 -7.69 22.76 25.25
C LEU A 337 -8.89 23.71 25.37
N SER A 338 -8.85 24.83 24.65
CA SER A 338 -9.96 25.81 24.64
C SER A 338 -11.24 25.21 24.03
N PRO A 339 -12.45 25.66 24.44
CA PRO A 339 -13.71 25.14 23.90
C PRO A 339 -13.80 25.24 22.37
N ARG A 340 -13.32 26.35 21.79
CA ARG A 340 -13.29 26.57 20.34
C ARG A 340 -12.41 25.55 19.62
N THR A 341 -11.27 25.20 20.22
CA THR A 341 -10.35 24.20 19.64
C THR A 341 -10.96 22.80 19.71
N ARG A 342 -11.66 22.46 20.80
CA ARG A 342 -12.36 21.18 20.92
C ARG A 342 -13.44 21.04 19.85
N GLU A 343 -14.32 22.04 19.73
CA GLU A 343 -15.37 22.04 18.70
C GLU A 343 -14.81 22.01 17.27
N PHE A 344 -13.65 22.62 17.03
CA PHE A 344 -12.98 22.53 15.73
C PHE A 344 -12.48 21.11 15.46
N LEU A 345 -11.77 20.49 16.43
CA LEU A 345 -11.25 19.13 16.30
C LEU A 345 -12.36 18.09 16.18
N ASP A 346 -13.44 18.24 16.95
CA ASP A 346 -14.59 17.33 16.91
C ASP A 346 -15.35 17.45 15.57
N ARG A 347 -15.53 18.68 15.06
CA ARG A 347 -16.08 18.90 13.70
C ARG A 347 -15.18 18.32 12.62
N TYR A 348 -13.87 18.54 12.70
CA TYR A 348 -12.90 18.01 11.74
C TYR A 348 -12.90 16.48 11.71
N ALA A 349 -12.92 15.83 12.88
CA ALA A 349 -13.01 14.37 12.98
C ALA A 349 -14.35 13.82 12.47
N SER A 350 -15.45 14.57 12.63
CA SER A 350 -16.77 14.19 12.11
C SER A 350 -16.91 14.38 10.59
N GLY A 351 -16.17 15.31 9.99
CA GLY A 351 -16.23 15.64 8.56
C GLY A 351 -15.71 14.55 7.63
N LYS A 352 -14.96 13.57 8.15
CA LYS A 352 -14.46 12.42 7.37
C LYS A 352 -15.54 11.37 7.07
N LYS A 353 -16.74 11.48 7.66
CA LYS A 353 -17.84 10.52 7.50
C LYS A 353 -18.84 10.84 6.38
N THR A 354 -18.66 11.90 5.60
CA THR A 354 -19.67 12.31 4.61
C THR A 354 -19.07 12.80 3.31
N VAL A 355 -18.49 11.93 2.47
CA VAL A 355 -18.38 12.21 1.03
C VAL A 355 -18.38 10.89 0.24
N ASN A 356 -19.54 10.45 -0.23
CA ASN A 356 -19.71 9.26 -1.08
C ASN A 356 -19.91 9.61 -2.57
N HIS A 357 -19.27 10.67 -3.06
CA HIS A 357 -19.26 11.05 -4.49
C HIS A 357 -17.85 11.26 -5.06
N ASP A 358 -16.81 11.07 -4.24
CA ASP A 358 -15.40 11.34 -4.59
C ASP A 358 -14.64 10.07 -5.04
N SER A 359 -15.24 8.88 -4.93
CA SER A 359 -14.53 7.60 -5.14
C SER A 359 -14.21 7.35 -6.61
N ASP A 360 -15.17 7.58 -7.53
CA ASP A 360 -15.01 7.28 -8.95
C ASP A 360 -13.94 8.17 -9.61
N TRP A 361 -13.95 9.48 -9.33
CA TRP A 361 -12.91 10.40 -9.80
C TRP A 361 -11.54 10.10 -9.20
N LYS A 362 -11.46 9.81 -7.89
CA LYS A 362 -10.20 9.41 -7.24
C LYS A 362 -9.66 8.10 -7.84
N ARG A 363 -10.53 7.16 -8.17
CA ARG A 363 -10.17 5.89 -8.81
C ARG A 363 -9.63 6.10 -10.22
N LEU A 364 -10.30 6.93 -11.03
CA LEU A 364 -9.84 7.32 -12.36
C LEU A 364 -8.46 8.00 -12.26
N LEU A 365 -8.32 8.99 -11.39
CA LEU A 365 -7.10 9.79 -11.24
C LEU A 365 -5.94 8.92 -10.73
N LYS A 366 -6.16 8.03 -9.75
CA LYS A 366 -5.17 7.07 -9.27
C LYS A 366 -4.66 6.16 -10.40
N THR A 367 -5.57 5.68 -11.24
CA THR A 367 -5.24 4.80 -12.37
C THR A 367 -4.42 5.54 -13.43
N ILE A 368 -4.86 6.75 -13.81
CA ILE A 368 -4.17 7.58 -14.81
C ILE A 368 -2.79 7.99 -14.33
N VAL A 369 -2.67 8.52 -13.10
CA VAL A 369 -1.39 8.99 -12.54
C VAL A 369 -0.39 7.84 -12.43
N GLY A 370 -0.81 6.66 -11.96
CA GLY A 370 0.08 5.49 -11.88
C GLY A 370 0.67 5.11 -13.23
N ARG A 371 -0.15 5.10 -14.29
CA ARG A 371 0.32 4.81 -15.66
C ARG A 371 1.24 5.88 -16.21
N VAL A 372 0.89 7.16 -16.02
CA VAL A 372 1.75 8.27 -16.47
C VAL A 372 3.13 8.16 -15.84
N ILE A 373 3.22 7.86 -14.54
CA ILE A 373 4.51 7.67 -13.85
C ILE A 373 5.28 6.51 -14.49
N ILE A 374 4.67 5.34 -14.63
CA ILE A 374 5.33 4.14 -15.19
C ILE A 374 5.87 4.41 -16.60
N TYR A 375 5.03 4.93 -17.50
CA TYR A 375 5.45 5.20 -18.88
C TYR A 375 6.43 6.36 -18.98
N SER A 376 6.29 7.41 -18.18
CA SER A 376 7.27 8.50 -18.17
C SER A 376 8.65 7.99 -17.78
N VAL A 377 8.73 7.04 -16.84
CA VAL A 377 10.03 6.50 -16.47
C VAL A 377 10.58 5.55 -17.53
N LEU A 378 9.76 4.70 -18.14
CA LEU A 378 10.14 3.91 -19.33
C LEU A 378 10.70 4.78 -20.45
N LEU A 379 10.02 5.89 -20.75
CA LEU A 379 10.43 6.81 -21.81
C LEU A 379 11.73 7.53 -21.46
N THR A 380 11.89 7.96 -20.21
CA THR A 380 13.15 8.56 -19.71
C THR A 380 14.30 7.56 -19.79
N ALA A 381 14.04 6.29 -19.42
CA ALA A 381 14.98 5.18 -19.48
C ALA A 381 15.53 4.98 -20.89
N ILE A 382 14.65 4.87 -21.87
CA ILE A 382 15.00 4.67 -23.28
C ILE A 382 15.78 5.87 -23.82
N TRP A 383 15.31 7.07 -23.51
CA TRP A 383 15.94 8.31 -23.93
C TRP A 383 17.37 8.44 -23.39
N LEU A 384 17.56 8.27 -22.08
CA LEU A 384 18.88 8.38 -21.44
C LEU A 384 19.83 7.26 -21.86
N LEU A 385 19.37 6.00 -21.91
CA LEU A 385 20.20 4.88 -22.34
C LEU A 385 20.73 5.11 -23.76
N SER A 386 19.86 5.62 -24.64
CA SER A 386 20.28 5.83 -26.02
C SER A 386 21.20 7.04 -26.20
N VAL A 387 20.95 8.14 -25.50
CA VAL A 387 21.76 9.37 -25.64
C VAL A 387 23.09 9.26 -24.90
N GLN A 388 23.10 8.74 -23.67
CA GLN A 388 24.31 8.73 -22.83
C GLN A 388 25.18 7.50 -23.00
N THR A 389 24.61 6.35 -23.39
CA THR A 389 25.37 5.08 -23.48
C THR A 389 25.53 4.63 -24.93
N VAL A 390 24.43 4.39 -25.63
CA VAL A 390 24.45 3.74 -26.95
C VAL A 390 25.04 4.66 -28.02
N TYR A 391 24.57 5.91 -28.10
CA TYR A 391 25.06 6.87 -29.08
C TYR A 391 26.58 7.10 -29.00
N PRO A 392 27.18 7.48 -27.84
CA PRO A 392 28.62 7.72 -27.78
C PRO A 392 29.45 6.46 -28.03
N THR A 393 28.96 5.28 -27.63
CA THR A 393 29.68 4.02 -27.87
C THR A 393 29.72 3.68 -29.35
N ILE A 394 28.58 3.76 -30.04
CA ILE A 394 28.52 3.52 -31.49
C ILE A 394 29.30 4.61 -32.23
N ASN A 395 29.18 5.86 -31.81
CA ASN A 395 29.91 6.99 -32.39
C ASN A 395 31.43 6.81 -32.28
N GLY A 396 31.92 6.25 -31.17
CA GLY A 396 33.34 5.94 -30.97
C GLY A 396 33.87 4.75 -31.76
N MET A 397 33.00 3.94 -32.39
CA MET A 397 33.40 2.80 -33.24
C MET A 397 33.62 3.19 -34.71
N PHE A 398 33.28 4.41 -35.12
CA PHE A 398 33.42 4.89 -36.50
C PHE A 398 34.30 6.14 -36.57
N ASP A 399 35.32 6.13 -37.44
CA ASP A 399 36.29 7.24 -37.58
C ASP A 399 35.70 8.54 -38.20
N SER A 400 34.50 8.48 -38.79
CA SER A 400 33.80 9.66 -39.33
C SER A 400 32.28 9.53 -39.20
N PRO A 401 31.71 9.86 -38.03
CA PRO A 401 30.27 9.83 -37.84
C PRO A 401 29.61 10.98 -38.61
N GLY A 402 28.98 10.68 -39.73
CA GLY A 402 28.12 11.63 -40.43
C GLY A 402 26.83 11.91 -39.65
N ARG A 403 26.16 13.04 -39.93
CA ARG A 403 24.84 13.40 -39.35
C ARG A 403 23.80 12.27 -39.47
N TRP A 404 23.98 11.39 -40.45
CA TRP A 404 23.17 10.18 -40.66
C TRP A 404 23.14 9.25 -39.45
N LEU A 405 24.24 9.12 -38.68
CA LEU A 405 24.25 8.31 -37.47
C LEU A 405 23.27 8.86 -36.42
N SER A 406 23.25 10.19 -36.22
CA SER A 406 22.30 10.85 -35.32
C SER A 406 20.86 10.68 -35.80
N VAL A 407 20.60 10.72 -37.11
CA VAL A 407 19.26 10.45 -37.67
C VAL A 407 18.81 9.02 -37.41
N VAL A 408 19.66 8.04 -37.72
CA VAL A 408 19.34 6.61 -37.51
C VAL A 408 19.10 6.32 -36.03
N MET A 409 19.94 6.85 -35.14
CA MET A 409 19.77 6.67 -33.70
C MET A 409 18.54 7.38 -33.15
N CYS A 410 18.21 8.58 -33.64
CA CYS A 410 16.96 9.26 -33.29
C CYS A 410 15.73 8.48 -33.76
N LEU A 411 15.76 7.88 -34.95
CA LEU A 411 14.65 7.06 -35.44
C LEU A 411 14.51 5.76 -34.65
N LEU A 412 15.64 5.10 -34.34
CA LEU A 412 15.65 3.85 -33.57
C LEU A 412 15.14 4.07 -32.14
N THR A 413 15.50 5.19 -31.51
CA THR A 413 14.98 5.57 -30.19
C THR A 413 13.50 5.84 -30.20
N LEU A 414 13.02 6.66 -31.14
CA LEU A 414 11.59 6.93 -31.28
C LEU A 414 10.82 5.63 -31.54
N LEU A 415 11.33 4.75 -32.40
CA LEU A 415 10.74 3.44 -32.67
C LEU A 415 10.61 2.58 -31.40
N LEU A 416 11.62 2.59 -30.54
CA LEU A 416 11.59 1.87 -29.26
C LEU A 416 10.64 2.51 -28.24
N MET A 417 10.38 3.82 -28.35
CA MET A 417 9.45 4.57 -27.48
C MET A 417 7.98 4.48 -27.92
N ILE A 418 7.69 4.19 -29.19
CA ILE A 418 6.33 4.06 -29.74
C ILE A 418 5.35 3.31 -28.83
N PRO A 419 5.63 2.09 -28.33
CA PRO A 419 4.66 1.36 -27.49
C PRO A 419 4.28 2.13 -26.22
N PHE A 420 5.24 2.80 -25.59
CA PHE A 420 5.03 3.50 -24.33
C PHE A 420 4.41 4.87 -24.53
N LEU A 421 4.79 5.59 -25.60
CA LEU A 421 4.13 6.84 -26.01
C LEU A 421 2.66 6.58 -26.33
N TRP A 422 2.37 5.46 -26.98
CA TRP A 422 0.99 5.08 -27.30
C TRP A 422 0.19 4.72 -26.05
N ALA A 423 0.75 3.90 -25.16
CA ALA A 423 0.09 3.54 -23.90
C ALA A 423 -0.14 4.75 -22.98
N LEU A 424 0.74 5.77 -23.05
CA LEU A 424 0.57 7.04 -22.35
C LEU A 424 -0.64 7.85 -22.87
N VAL A 425 -0.90 7.84 -24.18
CA VAL A 425 -1.93 8.66 -24.82
C VAL A 425 -3.27 7.93 -25.00
N SER A 426 -3.26 6.60 -25.17
CA SER A 426 -4.44 5.82 -25.51
C SER A 426 -5.45 5.69 -24.35
N ASP A 427 -6.72 6.01 -24.62
CA ASP A 427 -7.83 5.84 -23.67
C ASP A 427 -8.46 4.44 -23.72
N LYS A 428 -8.09 3.60 -24.69
CA LYS A 428 -8.72 2.28 -24.92
C LYS A 428 -8.57 1.31 -23.72
N TYR A 429 -7.68 1.60 -22.78
CA TYR A 429 -7.36 0.74 -21.64
C TYR A 429 -7.62 1.39 -20.28
N ASN A 430 -8.06 2.65 -20.25
CA ASN A 430 -8.39 3.35 -19.00
C ASN A 430 -9.85 3.05 -18.68
N SER A 431 -10.10 1.97 -17.91
CA SER A 431 -11.41 1.64 -17.31
C SER A 431 -12.58 2.23 -18.10
N PRO A 432 -12.83 1.78 -19.34
CA PRO A 432 -13.69 2.51 -20.29
C PRO A 432 -15.05 2.82 -19.68
N ASP A 433 -15.54 1.92 -18.82
CA ASP A 433 -16.79 2.04 -18.09
C ASP A 433 -16.80 3.24 -17.12
N VAL A 434 -15.70 3.49 -16.38
CA VAL A 434 -15.58 4.61 -15.42
C VAL A 434 -15.39 5.94 -16.15
N PHE A 435 -14.60 5.97 -17.23
CA PHE A 435 -14.41 7.16 -18.04
C PHE A 435 -15.70 7.55 -18.76
N LEU A 436 -16.40 6.59 -19.37
CA LEU A 436 -17.68 6.81 -20.03
C LEU A 436 -18.76 7.21 -19.03
N LYS A 437 -18.80 6.60 -17.84
CA LYS A 437 -19.72 6.98 -16.76
C LYS A 437 -19.50 8.43 -16.31
N LEU A 438 -18.24 8.85 -16.10
CA LEU A 438 -17.89 10.23 -15.74
C LEU A 438 -18.07 11.23 -16.90
N TRP A 439 -17.96 10.78 -18.15
CA TRP A 439 -18.18 11.61 -19.33
C TRP A 439 -19.67 11.85 -19.61
N ASN A 440 -20.50 10.85 -19.32
CA ASN A 440 -21.96 10.91 -19.53
C ASN A 440 -22.73 11.47 -18.31
N ASP A 441 -22.05 11.76 -17.18
CA ASP A 441 -22.68 12.33 -15.99
C ASP A 441 -22.76 13.86 -16.11
N ASP A 442 -23.99 14.40 -16.14
CA ASP A 442 -24.31 15.82 -16.32
C ASP A 442 -23.75 16.73 -15.21
N ASN A 443 -23.40 16.16 -14.04
CA ASN A 443 -22.80 16.92 -12.93
C ASN A 443 -21.28 17.12 -13.06
N TYR A 444 -20.61 16.46 -14.02
CA TYR A 444 -19.17 16.55 -14.19
C TYR A 444 -18.76 17.43 -15.38
N ASN A 445 -17.92 18.43 -15.07
CA ASN A 445 -17.33 19.29 -16.10
C ASN A 445 -16.40 18.47 -17.01
N HIS A 446 -16.84 18.24 -18.25
CA HIS A 446 -16.06 17.64 -19.34
C HIS A 446 -14.64 18.23 -19.46
N GLY A 447 -14.47 19.51 -19.08
CA GLY A 447 -13.18 20.18 -19.04
C GLY A 447 -12.12 19.50 -18.16
N ARG A 448 -12.49 18.84 -17.05
CA ARG A 448 -11.53 18.11 -16.19
C ARG A 448 -11.00 16.85 -16.88
N LEU A 449 -11.86 16.13 -17.59
CA LEU A 449 -11.48 14.93 -18.36
C LEU A 449 -10.60 15.31 -19.56
N VAL A 450 -10.98 16.39 -20.27
CA VAL A 450 -10.18 16.94 -21.38
C VAL A 450 -8.82 17.42 -20.88
N ALA A 451 -8.74 18.07 -19.71
CA ALA A 451 -7.47 18.47 -19.11
C ALA A 451 -6.54 17.28 -18.82
N LEU A 452 -7.07 16.13 -18.38
CA LEU A 452 -6.28 14.91 -18.17
C LEU A 452 -5.78 14.29 -19.48
N ILE A 453 -6.54 14.37 -20.57
CA ILE A 453 -6.08 13.97 -21.90
C ILE A 453 -4.97 14.90 -22.39
N LEU A 454 -5.18 16.21 -22.30
CA LEU A 454 -4.19 17.22 -22.69
C LEU A 454 -2.89 17.08 -21.91
N PHE A 455 -2.97 16.82 -20.60
CA PHE A 455 -1.80 16.57 -19.76
C PHE A 455 -0.98 15.39 -20.30
N ARG A 456 -1.61 14.24 -20.59
CA ARG A 456 -0.91 13.05 -21.11
C ARG A 456 -0.28 13.28 -22.49
N VAL A 457 -1.00 13.95 -23.38
CA VAL A 457 -0.48 14.35 -24.69
C VAL A 457 0.73 15.27 -24.52
N SER A 458 0.67 16.24 -23.60
CA SER A 458 1.79 17.12 -23.29
C SER A 458 3.02 16.36 -22.80
N VAL A 459 2.84 15.36 -21.91
CA VAL A 459 3.93 14.48 -21.46
C VAL A 459 4.52 13.68 -22.64
N ALA A 460 3.70 13.15 -23.54
CA ALA A 460 4.19 12.42 -24.73
C ALA A 460 5.01 13.32 -25.67
N VAL A 461 4.51 14.54 -25.95
CA VAL A 461 5.22 15.55 -26.75
C VAL A 461 6.54 15.93 -26.10
N PHE A 462 6.58 16.09 -24.77
CA PHE A 462 7.80 16.39 -24.03
C PHE A 462 8.89 15.34 -24.28
N PHE A 463 8.56 14.05 -24.22
CA PHE A 463 9.52 12.98 -24.47
C PHE A 463 10.02 12.93 -25.91
N ILE A 464 9.12 13.07 -26.89
CA ILE A 464 9.51 13.09 -28.32
C ILE A 464 10.41 14.31 -28.59
N ALA A 465 10.04 15.48 -28.07
CA ALA A 465 10.83 16.69 -28.20
C ALA A 465 12.21 16.54 -27.53
N GLY A 466 12.27 15.96 -26.34
CA GLY A 466 13.52 15.70 -25.61
C GLY A 466 14.50 14.86 -26.42
N VAL A 467 14.03 13.78 -27.06
CA VAL A 467 14.87 12.94 -27.94
C VAL A 467 15.37 13.73 -29.14
N VAL A 468 14.47 14.39 -29.87
CA VAL A 468 14.83 15.15 -31.09
C VAL A 468 15.82 16.28 -30.78
N ILE A 469 15.60 17.01 -29.69
CA ILE A 469 16.49 18.09 -29.26
C ILE A 469 17.86 17.53 -28.85
N SER A 470 17.91 16.38 -28.16
CA SER A 470 19.17 15.77 -27.72
C SER A 470 20.07 15.35 -28.86
N TYR A 471 19.51 14.79 -29.95
CA TYR A 471 20.30 14.32 -31.09
C TYR A 471 20.70 15.43 -32.08
N PHE A 472 19.87 16.47 -32.21
CA PHE A 472 20.05 17.50 -33.25
C PHE A 472 20.41 18.89 -32.71
N SER A 473 20.46 19.07 -31.38
CA SER A 473 20.72 20.38 -30.74
C SER A 473 19.81 21.51 -31.26
N LEU A 474 18.55 21.18 -31.53
CA LEU A 474 17.56 22.10 -32.10
C LEU A 474 17.04 23.08 -31.05
N ASN A 475 16.56 24.24 -31.51
CA ASN A 475 15.84 25.17 -30.66
C ASN A 475 14.53 24.52 -30.15
N TYR A 476 14.20 24.75 -28.89
CA TYR A 476 13.06 24.11 -28.20
C TYR A 476 11.74 24.25 -28.97
N GLY A 477 11.49 25.42 -29.56
CA GLY A 477 10.27 25.67 -30.35
C GLY A 477 10.15 24.77 -31.59
N ILE A 478 11.25 24.54 -32.31
CA ILE A 478 11.27 23.67 -33.51
C ILE A 478 11.13 22.21 -33.08
N GLY A 479 11.79 21.81 -31.99
CA GLY A 479 11.69 20.46 -31.43
C GLY A 479 10.27 20.08 -31.05
N ILE A 480 9.50 21.01 -30.45
CA ILE A 480 8.09 20.78 -30.08
C ILE A 480 7.20 20.61 -31.33
N VAL A 481 7.38 21.42 -32.36
CA VAL A 481 6.59 21.29 -33.60
C VAL A 481 6.82 19.94 -34.28
N ILE A 482 8.08 19.51 -34.36
CA ILE A 482 8.43 18.18 -34.87
C ILE A 482 7.82 17.09 -33.99
N ALA A 483 7.88 17.25 -32.67
CA ALA A 483 7.31 16.28 -31.73
C ALA A 483 5.80 16.12 -31.88
N VAL A 484 5.06 17.22 -32.06
CA VAL A 484 3.61 17.18 -32.32
C VAL A 484 3.31 16.49 -33.66
N ALA A 485 4.10 16.77 -34.72
CA ALA A 485 3.94 16.12 -36.01
C ALA A 485 4.21 14.60 -35.94
N VAL A 486 5.27 14.19 -35.23
CA VAL A 486 5.61 12.79 -34.99
C VAL A 486 4.54 12.09 -34.16
N LEU A 487 4.02 12.74 -33.11
CA LEU A 487 2.92 12.19 -32.31
C LEU A 487 1.65 12.02 -33.15
N GLY A 488 1.31 13.01 -33.98
CA GLY A 488 0.19 12.94 -34.92
C GLY A 488 0.34 11.80 -35.93
N LEU A 489 1.55 11.58 -36.46
CA LEU A 489 1.86 10.47 -37.34
C LEU A 489 1.69 9.11 -36.64
N ILE A 490 2.16 8.98 -35.39
CA ILE A 490 1.99 7.77 -34.57
C ILE A 490 0.51 7.48 -34.32
N LEU A 491 -0.31 8.52 -34.06
CA LEU A 491 -1.75 8.38 -33.87
C LEU A 491 -2.51 8.02 -35.15
N LEU A 492 -2.02 8.45 -36.32
CA LEU A 492 -2.57 8.08 -37.63
C LEU A 492 -2.26 6.64 -38.03
N LEU A 493 -1.05 6.13 -37.71
CA LEU A 493 -0.61 4.76 -38.02
C LEU A 493 -1.22 3.68 -37.10
N ARG A 494 -2.28 4.03 -36.37
CA ARG A 494 -2.89 3.26 -35.26
C ARG A 494 -3.46 1.89 -35.63
N GLU A 495 -3.91 1.68 -36.87
CA GLU A 495 -4.63 0.45 -37.25
C GLU A 495 -3.76 -0.81 -37.24
N ASN A 496 -2.42 -0.69 -37.34
CA ASN A 496 -1.51 -1.84 -37.45
C ASN A 496 -0.72 -2.18 -36.16
N LEU A 497 -0.90 -1.44 -35.07
CA LEU A 497 -0.07 -1.59 -33.85
C LEU A 497 -0.62 -2.62 -32.83
N THR A 498 -1.43 -3.58 -33.27
CA THR A 498 -1.99 -4.65 -32.41
C THR A 498 -0.90 -5.51 -31.76
N GLN A 499 0.27 -5.66 -32.39
CA GLN A 499 1.41 -6.42 -31.85
C GLN A 499 2.02 -5.82 -30.57
N TYR A 500 1.98 -4.50 -30.38
CA TYR A 500 2.58 -3.85 -29.20
C TYR A 500 1.76 -4.05 -27.92
N SER A 501 0.47 -4.34 -28.06
CA SER A 501 -0.39 -4.74 -26.94
C SER A 501 0.15 -5.96 -26.20
N HIS A 502 0.93 -6.82 -26.88
CA HIS A 502 1.55 -7.96 -26.22
C HIS A 502 2.60 -7.54 -25.20
N LEU A 503 3.40 -6.51 -25.44
CA LEU A 503 4.47 -6.09 -24.53
C LEU A 503 3.88 -5.42 -23.28
N GLU A 504 2.85 -4.61 -23.45
CA GLU A 504 2.06 -4.03 -22.36
C GLU A 504 1.29 -5.11 -21.58
N ASN A 505 0.59 -6.01 -22.28
CA ASN A 505 -0.10 -7.11 -21.63
C ASN A 505 0.89 -8.01 -20.90
N HIS A 506 2.07 -8.28 -21.45
CA HIS A 506 3.10 -9.07 -20.78
C HIS A 506 3.65 -8.35 -19.54
N PHE A 507 3.79 -7.02 -19.58
CA PHE A 507 4.20 -6.21 -18.43
C PHE A 507 3.13 -6.20 -17.34
N LEU A 508 1.86 -5.92 -17.70
CA LEU A 508 0.74 -5.88 -16.77
C LEU A 508 0.41 -7.27 -16.21
N THR A 509 0.50 -8.33 -17.03
CA THR A 509 0.33 -9.71 -16.57
C THR A 509 1.53 -10.19 -15.75
N ASN A 510 2.75 -9.69 -15.97
CA ASN A 510 3.87 -9.99 -15.07
C ASN A 510 3.71 -9.27 -13.72
N LEU A 511 3.38 -7.98 -13.72
CA LEU A 511 3.07 -7.19 -12.50
C LEU A 511 1.89 -7.75 -11.71
N ASN A 512 0.89 -8.30 -12.41
CA ASN A 512 -0.28 -8.91 -11.79
C ASN A 512 -0.20 -10.43 -11.73
N GLY A 513 0.90 -11.05 -12.17
CA GLY A 513 0.99 -12.50 -12.37
C GLY A 513 0.93 -13.27 -11.06
N ARG A 514 1.46 -12.69 -9.99
CA ARG A 514 1.30 -13.18 -8.61
C ARG A 514 -0.18 -13.21 -8.19
N GLU A 515 -0.91 -12.14 -8.48
CA GLU A 515 -2.34 -12.05 -8.16
C GLU A 515 -3.15 -12.99 -9.04
N GLU A 516 -2.95 -13.06 -10.35
CA GLU A 516 -3.65 -14.00 -11.22
C GLU A 516 -3.39 -15.45 -10.81
N ALA A 517 -2.15 -15.80 -10.41
CA ALA A 517 -1.84 -17.12 -9.88
C ALA A 517 -2.53 -17.38 -8.52
N ALA A 518 -2.57 -16.39 -7.62
CA ALA A 518 -3.32 -16.47 -6.36
C ALA A 518 -4.84 -16.50 -6.58
N ARG A 519 -5.34 -15.79 -7.61
CA ARG A 519 -6.73 -15.72 -8.06
C ARG A 519 -7.17 -17.06 -8.62
N ASN A 520 -6.32 -17.70 -9.42
CA ASN A 520 -6.53 -19.03 -9.98
C ASN A 520 -6.42 -20.13 -8.89
N ARG A 521 -5.61 -19.90 -7.85
CA ARG A 521 -5.50 -20.80 -6.69
C ARG A 521 -6.73 -20.70 -5.76
N TYR A 522 -7.40 -19.54 -5.70
CA TYR A 522 -8.62 -19.29 -4.89
C TYR A 522 -9.69 -18.43 -5.62
N PRO A 523 -10.34 -18.96 -6.68
CA PRO A 523 -11.21 -18.17 -7.58
C PRO A 523 -12.45 -17.57 -6.92
N LEU A 524 -12.95 -18.21 -5.85
CA LEU A 524 -14.16 -17.79 -5.14
C LEU A 524 -13.94 -16.64 -4.14
N LYS A 525 -12.70 -16.39 -3.69
CA LYS A 525 -12.40 -15.39 -2.65
C LYS A 525 -12.07 -14.01 -3.23
N SER A 526 -11.62 -13.97 -4.48
CA SER A 526 -11.10 -12.76 -5.13
C SER A 526 -12.14 -11.96 -5.92
N ARG A 527 -13.09 -12.62 -6.61
CA ARG A 527 -14.28 -11.96 -7.17
C ARG A 527 -15.09 -11.26 -6.07
N PHE A 528 -15.11 -11.88 -4.90
CA PHE A 528 -15.83 -11.41 -3.72
C PHE A 528 -15.24 -10.18 -3.03
N ASN A 529 -13.99 -9.81 -3.28
CA ASN A 529 -13.39 -8.60 -2.69
C ASN A 529 -13.28 -7.44 -3.69
N SER A 530 -13.18 -7.72 -5.00
CA SER A 530 -12.95 -6.66 -6.00
C SER A 530 -14.22 -5.94 -6.45
N GLU A 531 -15.37 -6.60 -6.44
CA GLU A 531 -16.69 -5.97 -6.76
C GLU A 531 -17.34 -5.32 -5.53
N PHE A 532 -16.88 -5.66 -4.32
CA PHE A 532 -17.53 -5.28 -3.06
C PHE A 532 -16.87 -4.11 -2.34
N SER A 533 -15.82 -3.51 -2.92
CA SER A 533 -15.21 -2.30 -2.37
C SER A 533 -15.96 -1.01 -2.75
N ASP A 534 -16.99 -1.10 -3.61
CA ASP A 534 -17.67 0.08 -4.19
C ASP A 534 -19.08 0.34 -3.62
N LYS A 535 -19.68 -0.55 -2.82
CA LYS A 535 -21.01 -0.33 -2.21
C LYS A 535 -21.01 -0.76 -0.73
N ASP A 536 -21.02 0.22 0.17
CA ASP A 536 -20.88 0.13 1.64
C ASP A 536 -21.98 -0.69 2.35
N ILE A 537 -22.02 -2.01 2.21
CA ILE A 537 -22.96 -2.91 2.95
C ILE A 537 -22.16 -3.79 3.91
N GLU A 538 -22.32 -3.57 5.21
CA GLU A 538 -21.62 -4.32 6.26
C GLU A 538 -22.54 -5.25 7.04
N LEU A 539 -21.95 -6.35 7.54
CA LEU A 539 -22.55 -7.27 8.51
C LEU A 539 -22.06 -6.89 9.92
N THR A 540 -23.00 -6.65 10.83
CA THR A 540 -22.72 -6.28 12.21
C THR A 540 -23.55 -7.11 13.17
N SER A 541 -23.04 -7.35 14.38
CA SER A 541 -23.85 -7.88 15.48
C SER A 541 -24.21 -6.80 16.49
N VAL A 542 -25.48 -6.76 16.91
CA VAL A 542 -26.01 -5.84 17.93
C VAL A 542 -26.70 -6.64 19.02
N TRP A 543 -26.39 -6.34 20.29
CA TRP A 543 -27.06 -6.95 21.43
C TRP A 543 -28.37 -6.23 21.74
N VAL A 544 -29.41 -7.00 22.08
CA VAL A 544 -30.70 -6.45 22.49
C VAL A 544 -30.68 -6.16 23.98
N SER A 545 -30.74 -4.88 24.34
CA SER A 545 -30.83 -4.46 25.73
C SER A 545 -32.09 -5.01 26.41
N PRO A 546 -32.03 -5.46 27.68
CA PRO A 546 -33.20 -5.85 28.47
C PRO A 546 -34.27 -4.75 28.64
N TYR A 547 -33.91 -3.50 28.36
CA TYR A 547 -34.81 -2.34 28.45
C TYR A 547 -35.33 -1.88 27.08
N SER A 548 -35.05 -2.63 26.02
CA SER A 548 -35.48 -2.31 24.66
C SER A 548 -37.00 -2.38 24.50
N SER A 549 -37.60 -1.34 23.91
CA SER A 549 -39.04 -1.29 23.55
C SER A 549 -39.44 -2.29 22.46
N TYR A 550 -38.48 -3.03 21.94
CA TYR A 550 -38.63 -4.01 20.87
C TYR A 550 -38.66 -5.47 21.39
N ILE A 551 -38.51 -5.69 22.70
CA ILE A 551 -38.61 -7.01 23.32
C ILE A 551 -40.04 -7.56 23.21
N GLY A 552 -40.16 -8.85 22.90
CA GLY A 552 -41.41 -9.59 22.83
C GLY A 552 -42.22 -9.37 21.54
N LYS A 553 -41.74 -8.51 20.64
CA LYS A 553 -42.33 -8.30 19.31
C LYS A 553 -41.73 -9.26 18.30
N SER A 554 -42.55 -9.70 17.34
CA SER A 554 -42.10 -10.49 16.20
C SER A 554 -41.33 -9.63 15.21
N LEU A 555 -40.45 -10.23 14.40
CA LEU A 555 -39.72 -9.52 13.35
C LEU A 555 -40.62 -8.83 12.31
N GLU A 556 -41.85 -9.31 12.13
CA GLU A 556 -42.86 -8.66 11.29
C GLU A 556 -43.38 -7.34 11.87
N GLU A 557 -43.54 -7.28 13.19
CA GLU A 557 -44.03 -6.10 13.91
C GLU A 557 -42.96 -5.02 14.08
N LEU A 558 -41.69 -5.37 13.85
CA LEU A 558 -40.56 -4.51 14.12
C LEU A 558 -40.30 -3.53 12.96
N PRO A 559 -40.11 -2.23 13.25
CA PRO A 559 -39.93 -1.22 12.21
C PRO A 559 -38.53 -1.21 11.61
N PHE A 560 -37.65 -2.16 11.95
CA PHE A 560 -36.22 -2.17 11.61
C PHE A 560 -35.94 -1.94 10.13
N ARG A 561 -36.70 -2.62 9.27
CA ARG A 561 -36.55 -2.49 7.81
C ARG A 561 -37.12 -1.18 7.28
N ARG A 562 -38.22 -0.68 7.83
CA ARG A 562 -38.92 0.53 7.34
C ARG A 562 -38.28 1.82 7.85
N GLU A 563 -37.83 1.84 9.09
CA GLU A 563 -37.34 3.03 9.78
C GLU A 563 -35.81 3.15 9.71
N PHE A 564 -35.09 2.03 9.84
CA PHE A 564 -33.63 2.03 9.85
C PHE A 564 -33.02 1.49 8.56
N GLY A 565 -33.80 0.83 7.69
CA GLY A 565 -33.30 0.17 6.48
C GLY A 565 -32.41 -1.04 6.77
N VAL A 566 -32.52 -1.62 7.97
CA VAL A 566 -31.68 -2.72 8.44
C VAL A 566 -32.46 -4.04 8.39
N ASN A 567 -31.80 -5.10 7.91
CA ASN A 567 -32.37 -6.45 7.89
C ASN A 567 -31.68 -7.33 8.94
N VAL A 568 -32.47 -8.03 9.74
CA VAL A 568 -31.97 -9.06 10.68
C VAL A 568 -31.78 -10.36 9.91
N VAL A 569 -30.55 -10.88 9.91
CA VAL A 569 -30.16 -12.09 9.17
C VAL A 569 -29.84 -13.27 10.09
N GLY A 570 -29.73 -13.03 11.40
CA GLY A 570 -29.55 -14.08 12.39
C GLY A 570 -29.84 -13.58 13.81
N ILE A 571 -30.18 -14.50 14.70
CA ILE A 571 -30.36 -14.26 16.13
C ILE A 571 -29.56 -15.31 16.89
N VAL A 572 -28.69 -14.88 17.81
CA VAL A 572 -27.99 -15.77 18.72
C VAL A 572 -28.59 -15.58 20.11
N ARG A 573 -29.22 -16.64 20.62
CA ARG A 573 -29.89 -16.70 21.93
C ARG A 573 -29.16 -17.70 22.81
N GLY A 574 -28.23 -17.21 23.65
CA GLY A 574 -27.30 -18.07 24.38
C GLY A 574 -26.50 -18.95 23.41
N GLU A 575 -26.55 -20.27 23.59
CA GLU A 575 -25.89 -21.23 22.68
C GLU A 575 -26.71 -21.53 21.41
N ARG A 576 -27.99 -21.15 21.37
CA ARG A 576 -28.86 -21.44 20.23
C ARG A 576 -28.72 -20.36 19.17
N ARG A 577 -28.36 -20.76 17.94
CA ARG A 577 -28.24 -19.87 16.79
C ARG A 577 -29.42 -20.09 15.84
N ILE A 578 -30.17 -19.03 15.61
CA ILE A 578 -31.29 -18.99 14.67
C ILE A 578 -30.77 -18.27 13.43
N TYR A 579 -30.49 -19.06 12.40
CA TYR A 579 -30.06 -18.57 11.11
C TYR A 579 -31.31 -18.22 10.29
N ILE A 580 -31.40 -16.99 9.78
CA ILE A 580 -32.55 -16.47 9.00
C ILE A 580 -33.87 -16.64 9.79
N PRO A 581 -34.06 -15.81 10.82
CA PRO A 581 -35.26 -15.87 11.65
C PRO A 581 -36.51 -15.61 10.80
N GLN A 582 -37.57 -16.38 11.06
CA GLN A 582 -38.85 -16.24 10.37
C GLN A 582 -39.59 -14.98 10.87
N SER A 583 -40.58 -14.52 10.12
CA SER A 583 -41.30 -13.27 10.43
C SER A 583 -42.03 -13.31 11.79
N ASP A 584 -42.38 -14.49 12.27
CA ASP A 584 -43.01 -14.74 13.57
C ASP A 584 -42.00 -14.86 14.74
N GLU A 585 -40.70 -14.91 14.46
CA GLU A 585 -39.68 -15.05 15.52
C GLU A 585 -39.63 -13.77 16.35
N CYS A 586 -39.78 -13.93 17.66
CA CYS A 586 -39.77 -12.82 18.61
C CYS A 586 -38.37 -12.54 19.14
N ILE A 587 -38.10 -11.27 19.41
CA ILE A 587 -36.83 -10.83 20.01
C ILE A 587 -36.92 -10.87 21.53
N TYR A 588 -35.93 -11.48 22.18
CA TYR A 588 -35.85 -11.58 23.64
C TYR A 588 -34.70 -10.75 24.22
N PRO A 589 -34.74 -10.44 25.53
CA PRO A 589 -33.62 -9.80 26.21
C PRO A 589 -32.32 -10.60 26.01
N GLN A 590 -31.20 -9.91 25.77
CA GLN A 590 -29.88 -10.51 25.52
C GLN A 590 -29.75 -11.33 24.23
N ASP A 591 -30.74 -11.31 23.33
CA ASP A 591 -30.52 -11.82 21.98
C ASP A 591 -29.43 -10.99 21.28
N LYS A 592 -28.49 -11.65 20.59
CA LYS A 592 -27.51 -11.00 19.71
C LYS A 592 -28.01 -11.09 18.27
N LEU A 593 -28.48 -9.96 17.74
CA LEU A 593 -28.96 -9.84 16.38
C LEU A 593 -27.79 -9.64 15.43
N ILE A 594 -27.74 -10.45 14.38
CA ILE A 594 -26.85 -10.25 13.25
C ILE A 594 -27.65 -9.47 12.21
N VAL A 595 -27.15 -8.30 11.82
CA VAL A 595 -27.85 -7.33 10.97
C VAL A 595 -27.01 -6.89 9.79
N VAL A 596 -27.70 -6.59 8.69
CA VAL A 596 -27.12 -6.09 7.43
C VAL A 596 -27.70 -4.72 7.11
N GLY A 597 -26.83 -3.78 6.77
CA GLY A 597 -27.18 -2.45 6.31
C GLY A 597 -25.96 -1.64 5.92
N THR A 598 -26.17 -0.41 5.47
CA THR A 598 -25.08 0.55 5.24
C THR A 598 -24.55 1.13 6.55
N ASP A 599 -23.34 1.67 6.55
CA ASP A 599 -22.69 2.26 7.75
C ASP A 599 -23.60 3.27 8.48
N GLY A 600 -24.28 4.14 7.73
CA GLY A 600 -25.21 5.12 8.27
C GLY A 600 -26.46 4.51 8.90
N GLN A 601 -26.99 3.43 8.30
CA GLN A 601 -28.16 2.70 8.80
C GLN A 601 -27.82 1.91 10.07
N LEU A 602 -26.68 1.21 10.07
CA LEU A 602 -26.20 0.45 11.21
C LEU A 602 -25.89 1.34 12.41
N GLN A 603 -25.34 2.55 12.19
CA GLN A 603 -25.04 3.46 13.28
C GLN A 603 -26.31 4.01 13.96
N LYS A 604 -27.35 4.35 13.18
CA LYS A 604 -28.67 4.76 13.72
C LYS A 604 -29.38 3.62 14.45
N PHE A 605 -29.29 2.41 13.90
CA PHE A 605 -29.88 1.22 14.50
C PHE A 605 -29.21 0.85 15.83
N ARG A 606 -27.89 0.97 15.93
CA ARG A 606 -27.15 0.74 17.18
C ARG A 606 -27.51 1.73 18.28
N SER A 607 -27.68 3.02 17.96
CA SER A 607 -27.99 4.03 18.97
C SER A 607 -29.34 3.84 19.66
N GLU A 608 -30.30 3.20 19.00
CA GLU A 608 -31.66 3.00 19.54
C GLU A 608 -31.77 1.72 20.39
N LEU A 609 -31.00 0.68 20.05
CA LEU A 609 -31.05 -0.62 20.73
C LEU A 609 -30.09 -0.76 21.91
N ASP A 610 -29.09 0.12 21.99
CA ASP A 610 -27.95 -0.05 22.89
C ASP A 610 -27.92 0.99 24.02
N ILE A 611 -28.59 0.68 25.14
CA ILE A 611 -28.29 1.30 26.45
C ILE A 611 -27.39 0.33 27.22
N ARG A 612 -26.09 0.40 26.90
CA ARG A 612 -24.88 -0.09 27.58
C ARG A 612 -25.04 -1.15 28.67
N GLN A 613 -24.48 -2.34 28.41
CA GLN A 613 -23.47 -2.98 29.29
C GLN A 613 -22.54 -3.86 28.41
N ASP A 614 -21.23 -3.61 28.49
CA ASP A 614 -20.19 -4.33 27.74
C ASP A 614 -20.19 -5.83 28.11
N PHE A 615 -20.56 -6.69 27.17
CA PHE A 615 -20.31 -8.13 27.25
C PHE A 615 -19.08 -8.51 26.41
N PRO A 616 -18.25 -9.48 26.85
CA PRO A 616 -17.05 -9.89 26.12
C PRO A 616 -17.37 -10.39 24.71
N ASP A 617 -16.65 -9.88 23.70
CA ASP A 617 -16.73 -10.36 22.33
C ASP A 617 -16.22 -11.81 22.23
N GLU A 618 -17.14 -12.77 22.16
CA GLU A 618 -16.80 -14.13 21.74
C GLU A 618 -16.38 -14.13 20.25
N LYS A 619 -15.09 -14.40 20.03
CA LYS A 619 -14.37 -14.39 18.75
C LYS A 619 -14.83 -15.41 17.68
N ASN A 620 -15.95 -16.11 17.85
CA ASN A 620 -16.32 -17.25 16.98
C ASN A 620 -17.53 -17.02 16.03
N VAL A 621 -17.97 -15.79 15.79
CA VAL A 621 -19.20 -15.51 15.00
C VAL A 621 -18.96 -15.36 13.49
N ARG A 622 -17.71 -15.33 13.01
CA ARG A 622 -17.38 -14.88 11.63
C ARG A 622 -17.37 -15.93 10.50
N GLN A 623 -17.90 -17.16 10.67
CA GLN A 623 -17.61 -18.23 9.69
C GLN A 623 -18.75 -18.87 8.89
N GLU A 624 -20.04 -18.59 9.08
CA GLU A 624 -21.08 -19.41 8.39
C GLU A 624 -22.19 -18.67 7.61
N VAL A 625 -22.34 -17.35 7.78
CA VAL A 625 -23.33 -16.58 7.01
C VAL A 625 -22.62 -15.66 6.03
N THR A 626 -22.74 -15.95 4.73
CA THR A 626 -22.12 -15.15 3.68
C THR A 626 -23.20 -14.54 2.79
N LEU A 627 -23.07 -13.23 2.53
CA LEU A 627 -23.74 -12.58 1.41
C LEU A 627 -23.19 -13.19 0.12
N HIS A 628 -24.01 -13.32 -0.91
CA HIS A 628 -23.67 -13.83 -2.23
C HIS A 628 -24.50 -13.06 -3.27
N SER A 629 -23.93 -12.76 -4.43
CA SER A 629 -24.67 -12.18 -5.55
C SER A 629 -24.61 -13.12 -6.76
N PHE A 630 -25.69 -13.19 -7.53
CA PHE A 630 -25.71 -13.86 -8.82
C PHE A 630 -26.63 -13.13 -9.80
N THR A 631 -26.29 -13.19 -11.08
CA THR A 631 -27.14 -12.66 -12.15
C THR A 631 -28.10 -13.74 -12.64
N VAL A 632 -29.35 -13.36 -12.87
CA VAL A 632 -30.38 -14.24 -13.43
C VAL A 632 -30.15 -14.35 -14.95
N ASP A 633 -29.61 -15.48 -15.36
CA ASP A 633 -29.38 -15.86 -16.77
C ASP A 633 -30.52 -16.73 -17.33
N GLU A 634 -30.48 -17.02 -18.65
CA GLU A 634 -31.52 -17.81 -19.34
C GLU A 634 -31.69 -19.22 -18.75
N GLU A 635 -30.63 -19.77 -18.15
CA GLU A 635 -30.61 -21.08 -17.49
C GLU A 635 -30.97 -21.03 -16.00
N SER A 636 -31.29 -19.84 -15.46
CA SER A 636 -31.55 -19.68 -14.04
C SER A 636 -32.89 -20.31 -13.63
N PRO A 637 -32.92 -21.18 -12.60
CA PRO A 637 -34.15 -21.79 -12.10
C PRO A 637 -35.11 -20.79 -11.43
N LEU A 638 -34.68 -19.53 -11.29
CA LEU A 638 -35.41 -18.41 -10.70
C LEU A 638 -36.05 -17.50 -11.75
N LEU A 639 -35.70 -17.63 -13.03
CA LEU A 639 -36.26 -16.83 -14.11
C LEU A 639 -37.79 -16.94 -14.14
N ASN A 640 -38.49 -15.80 -14.22
CA ASN A 640 -39.95 -15.69 -14.23
C ASN A 640 -40.68 -16.20 -12.98
N LYS A 641 -39.97 -16.45 -11.87
CA LYS A 641 -40.59 -16.77 -10.57
C LYS A 641 -40.66 -15.52 -9.69
N SER A 642 -41.70 -15.42 -8.85
CA SER A 642 -41.72 -14.40 -7.80
C SER A 642 -40.84 -14.79 -6.61
N ILE A 643 -40.45 -13.81 -5.78
CA ILE A 643 -39.72 -14.05 -4.52
C ILE A 643 -40.47 -15.09 -3.66
N ALA A 644 -41.81 -15.01 -3.56
CA ALA A 644 -42.61 -16.00 -2.83
C ALA A 644 -42.56 -17.41 -3.46
N GLN A 645 -42.58 -17.49 -4.80
CA GLN A 645 -42.55 -18.76 -5.53
C GLN A 645 -41.15 -19.40 -5.55
N SER A 646 -40.10 -18.61 -5.33
CA SER A 646 -38.71 -19.08 -5.32
C SER A 646 -38.39 -20.06 -4.19
N ARG A 647 -39.14 -20.00 -3.08
CA ARG A 647 -38.94 -20.80 -1.85
C ARG A 647 -37.49 -20.81 -1.32
N LEU A 648 -36.68 -19.82 -1.67
CA LEU A 648 -35.25 -19.74 -1.32
C LEU A 648 -35.00 -19.76 0.19
N GLY A 649 -35.89 -19.12 0.95
CA GLY A 649 -35.84 -19.13 2.42
C GLY A 649 -36.15 -20.49 3.05
N LYS A 650 -37.00 -21.32 2.43
CA LYS A 650 -37.40 -22.63 2.97
C LYS A 650 -36.53 -23.79 2.47
N GLN A 651 -35.95 -23.67 1.28
CA GLN A 651 -35.25 -24.77 0.62
C GLN A 651 -33.72 -24.69 0.76
N TYR A 652 -33.15 -23.49 0.89
CA TYR A 652 -31.70 -23.29 0.85
C TYR A 652 -31.15 -22.50 2.05
N ASP A 653 -31.97 -22.23 3.08
CA ASP A 653 -31.64 -21.30 4.18
C ASP A 653 -30.97 -20.04 3.65
N SER A 654 -31.70 -19.32 2.80
CA SER A 654 -31.16 -18.19 2.08
C SER A 654 -32.21 -17.08 1.91
N LEU A 655 -31.83 -15.84 2.23
CA LEU A 655 -32.69 -14.66 2.19
C LEU A 655 -32.22 -13.71 1.10
N ILE A 656 -33.11 -13.27 0.22
CA ILE A 656 -32.77 -12.23 -0.75
C ILE A 656 -32.80 -10.88 -0.06
N VAL A 657 -31.70 -10.15 -0.16
CA VAL A 657 -31.48 -8.86 0.52
C VAL A 657 -31.62 -7.69 -0.43
N ALA A 658 -31.33 -7.86 -1.72
CA ALA A 658 -31.75 -6.93 -2.76
C ALA A 658 -31.83 -7.57 -4.15
N ILE A 659 -32.51 -6.88 -5.06
CA ILE A 659 -32.50 -7.16 -6.50
C ILE A 659 -32.18 -5.84 -7.20
N GLU A 660 -31.12 -5.84 -8.00
CA GLU A 660 -30.70 -4.72 -8.84
C GLU A 660 -31.05 -5.04 -10.29
N ARG A 661 -31.69 -4.08 -10.97
CA ARG A 661 -32.09 -4.17 -12.39
C ARG A 661 -31.70 -2.86 -13.05
N GLU A 662 -30.97 -2.95 -14.15
CA GLU A 662 -30.50 -1.76 -14.89
C GLU A 662 -29.81 -0.74 -13.96
N ASP A 663 -28.97 -1.22 -13.03
CA ASP A 663 -28.23 -0.44 -12.02
C ASP A 663 -29.07 0.29 -10.96
N GLU A 664 -30.39 0.02 -10.86
CA GLU A 664 -31.24 0.52 -9.79
C GLU A 664 -31.70 -0.58 -8.83
N LEU A 665 -31.74 -0.25 -7.53
CA LEU A 665 -32.24 -1.13 -6.47
C LEU A 665 -33.77 -1.16 -6.48
N ILE A 666 -34.33 -2.34 -6.76
CA ILE A 666 -35.78 -2.51 -6.79
C ILE A 666 -36.32 -2.73 -5.37
N SER A 667 -37.42 -2.05 -5.05
CA SER A 667 -38.21 -2.34 -3.86
C SER A 667 -38.78 -3.75 -3.92
N MET A 668 -38.32 -4.62 -3.02
CA MET A 668 -38.68 -6.03 -3.01
C MET A 668 -39.95 -6.29 -2.22
N ASN A 669 -41.01 -6.73 -2.91
CA ASN A 669 -42.21 -7.31 -2.33
C ASN A 669 -42.29 -8.81 -2.65
N GLN A 670 -43.10 -9.57 -1.91
CA GLN A 670 -43.26 -11.02 -2.14
C GLN A 670 -43.73 -11.37 -3.57
N SER A 671 -44.35 -10.41 -4.27
CA SER A 671 -44.79 -10.50 -5.66
C SER A 671 -43.74 -10.10 -6.70
N THR A 672 -42.58 -9.58 -6.30
CA THR A 672 -41.52 -9.17 -7.24
C THR A 672 -41.00 -10.38 -8.01
N VAL A 673 -40.96 -10.29 -9.35
CA VAL A 673 -40.56 -11.37 -10.26
C VAL A 673 -39.14 -11.13 -10.79
N PHE A 674 -38.33 -12.19 -10.80
CA PHE A 674 -36.99 -12.18 -11.38
C PHE A 674 -37.05 -12.13 -12.90
N ARG A 675 -36.32 -11.19 -13.50
CA ARG A 675 -36.16 -11.03 -14.95
C ARG A 675 -34.74 -11.37 -15.39
N LEU A 676 -34.58 -11.62 -16.68
CA LEU A 676 -33.28 -11.82 -17.30
C LEU A 676 -32.40 -10.59 -17.06
N GLY A 677 -31.18 -10.80 -16.56
CA GLY A 677 -30.22 -9.73 -16.26
C GLY A 677 -30.35 -9.12 -14.86
N ASP A 678 -31.33 -9.54 -14.05
CA ASP A 678 -31.42 -9.08 -12.65
C ASP A 678 -30.21 -9.57 -11.83
N LEU A 679 -29.58 -8.68 -11.08
CA LEU A 679 -28.55 -9.01 -10.10
C LEU A 679 -29.21 -9.22 -8.73
N VAL A 680 -29.20 -10.46 -8.24
CA VAL A 680 -29.88 -10.86 -7.00
C VAL A 680 -28.86 -11.06 -5.89
N TRP A 681 -29.05 -10.39 -4.76
CA TRP A 681 -28.23 -10.54 -3.56
C TRP A 681 -28.92 -11.45 -2.56
N ILE A 682 -28.24 -12.51 -2.15
CA ILE A 682 -28.75 -13.56 -1.27
C ILE A 682 -27.80 -13.76 -0.09
N VAL A 683 -28.33 -13.84 1.13
CA VAL A 683 -27.57 -14.13 2.36
C VAL A 683 -27.97 -15.50 2.86
N GLY A 684 -27.00 -16.35 3.17
CA GLY A 684 -27.28 -17.69 3.69
C GLY A 684 -26.02 -18.52 3.91
N ASP A 685 -26.21 -19.82 4.12
CA ASP A 685 -25.14 -20.78 4.30
C ASP A 685 -24.34 -20.97 3.00
N ARG A 686 -23.01 -20.86 3.09
CA ARG A 686 -22.08 -20.93 1.97
C ARG A 686 -22.17 -22.24 1.19
N GLU A 687 -22.38 -23.38 1.84
CA GLU A 687 -22.46 -24.68 1.17
C GLU A 687 -23.80 -24.85 0.45
N LYS A 688 -24.90 -24.39 1.05
CA LYS A 688 -26.24 -24.48 0.44
C LYS A 688 -26.42 -23.52 -0.73
N ILE A 689 -25.88 -22.30 -0.63
CA ILE A 689 -25.85 -21.35 -1.76
C ILE A 689 -24.99 -21.91 -2.91
N ARG A 690 -23.89 -22.59 -2.59
CA ARG A 690 -23.07 -23.25 -3.60
C ARG A 690 -23.84 -24.38 -4.30
N GLN A 691 -24.69 -25.14 -3.60
CA GLN A 691 -25.55 -26.15 -4.23
C GLN A 691 -26.58 -25.54 -5.20
N LEU A 692 -27.17 -24.40 -4.83
CA LEU A 692 -28.07 -23.64 -5.72
C LEU A 692 -27.35 -23.21 -7.01
N LEU A 693 -26.10 -22.71 -6.88
CA LEU A 693 -25.31 -22.21 -8.01
C LEU A 693 -24.67 -23.33 -8.86
N MET A 694 -24.35 -24.49 -8.27
CA MET A 694 -23.70 -25.63 -8.95
C MET A 694 -24.69 -26.55 -9.68
N ARG A 695 -26.00 -26.43 -9.41
CA ARG A 695 -27.03 -27.16 -10.17
C ARG A 695 -27.09 -26.75 -11.66
N LYS A 696 -26.36 -25.69 -12.05
CA LYS A 696 -26.04 -25.26 -13.42
C LYS A 696 -25.40 -26.32 -14.33
N LYS A 697 -25.02 -27.52 -13.84
CA LYS A 697 -24.28 -28.52 -14.66
C LYS A 697 -25.00 -29.84 -14.96
N HIS A 698 -26.19 -30.08 -14.42
CA HIS A 698 -26.93 -31.32 -14.68
C HIS A 698 -28.43 -31.06 -14.77
N VAL A 699 -28.87 -30.46 -15.87
CA VAL A 699 -30.14 -30.75 -16.55
C VAL A 699 -29.87 -30.69 -18.04
#